data_AF-A0A512AX02-F1
#
_entry.id   AF-A0A512AX02-F1
#
_cell.length_a   1.000
_cell.length_b   1.000
_cell.length_c   1.000
_cell.angle_alpha   90.00
_cell.angle_beta   90.00
_cell.angle_gamma   90.00
#
_symmetry.space_group_name_H-M   'P 1'
#
loop_
_entity.id
_entity.type
_entity.pdbx_description
1 polymer ?
#
loop_
_entity_poly.entity_id
_entity_poly.type
_entity_poly.pdbx_seq_one_letter_code
_entity_poly.pdbx_strand_id
1 'polypeptide(L)'
;MPLKNYIYPISLIFLFCFDLRAQSGSWLPVGADLSYPRTLLKASQVASVRNSLSNGINFSLYSGLYNSINGSIPGDNTANDGRRARATFAKNTAFVVLIDRKPAGSTLTILAPEERANFINNLKAALENINTNVEAFPSYTNWQWRSKELIDYMIAYDLLRGVGEDETSMVTSKAKLQQFAGNLYTQSVANIFGYNFYNSVKNNHALMTAAALGLSAVVLNDATSTTAAQQPVNWINNGLYNIDNVLWRDAKRQSDSTAVAGYAEGPYYFKYAFLNVLPFVRAMGNFLPDGRNRYTYNGASRSIRNPYYDHKFDLLYEWMSAILMPDGRYPALEDSYVDMGMPELALTGKSRYVQPLALKNLAPNQLNSLTAQLRDLTVDMRAAYLAANITPAEAANSTLTVLPKSGNLVFRSGNDSLANYLHLYGKNGLAQSVTGGHNHGDASSFILHAKGQLLALDAGYLSSSYRDSVGKATNHNLILVDGAGPAIGTDGTTNDAEAFIQNTFNTRQLAYGEVRTAYLGTNITRKTLQVRKNYYLLADFVNAPAAHNYTWQLHGYGLENGTAATGTFTDNLATQQEGIWQKNGVNLKAHVTATGSADAYTKGTNIHEVTYNKSEKHTTLLVQKNGVTQTQFLALLHPYTTNAATVTTTSTNNTAGLAATNAAYQDIAWAQADTSYTTYSNNNLPEVGSDARLTFYSQDNTGSFAQAFVEQGTTLQYGASQVLQSTQRANINWQQTDLTHYEGYVSRNTSLTLALPAPPTTVVGANISDYNYNITAGTLAIEFSGPSNFGVITQNNALPVRLINFKAARQEHIIQLNWQTAVENQNAGFTVRRKSEGEKEFRPIGFVAGKGNSQTLSFYRFEDKTAPSAAINYYQLIQTDWDGKTHTSPVIAVQGRNYLSPELTVFPVPAAEYLQVNLRGVAAADNLHLQLYTLNGEVVLHQKFSNETSLNVSKLKPGLYYLRVLDVNGQVITAGKKIIINH
;
A
#
# COMPACT_ATOMS: atom_id res chain seq x y z
N MET A 1 -99.23 -4.10 7.46
CA MET A 1 -99.94 -2.81 7.57
C MET A 1 -99.06 -1.84 8.37
N PRO A 2 -99.14 -0.51 8.15
CA PRO A 2 -98.11 0.35 7.52
C PRO A 2 -97.36 1.27 8.52
N LEU A 3 -96.34 2.06 8.18
CA LEU A 3 -96.36 3.37 7.51
C LEU A 3 -94.91 3.77 7.11
N LYS A 4 -94.64 4.04 5.82
CA LYS A 4 -94.53 5.36 5.15
C LYS A 4 -93.28 6.18 5.51
N ASN A 5 -92.43 6.43 4.51
CA ASN A 5 -92.14 7.78 3.98
C ASN A 5 -91.44 7.71 2.59
N TYR A 6 -92.09 8.32 1.60
CA TYR A 6 -91.62 8.75 0.27
C TYR A 6 -91.76 10.30 0.27
N ILE A 7 -90.95 11.16 -0.37
CA ILE A 7 -90.75 11.48 -1.81
C ILE A 7 -89.61 12.55 -1.87
N TYR A 8 -88.44 12.32 -2.51
CA TYR A 8 -87.89 12.82 -3.82
C TYR A 8 -87.78 14.36 -4.08
N PRO A 9 -86.96 14.85 -5.05
CA PRO A 9 -85.55 14.58 -5.43
C PRO A 9 -84.74 15.90 -5.67
N ILE A 10 -83.39 15.87 -5.71
CA ILE A 10 -82.59 16.95 -6.31
C ILE A 10 -81.45 16.37 -7.16
N SER A 11 -81.39 16.86 -8.40
CA SER A 11 -80.44 16.51 -9.45
C SER A 11 -79.17 17.37 -9.43
N LEU A 12 -78.19 16.90 -10.22
CA LEU A 12 -77.02 17.55 -10.82
C LEU A 12 -75.65 17.47 -10.10
N ILE A 13 -74.89 16.52 -10.62
CA ILE A 13 -73.44 16.48 -10.85
C ILE A 13 -72.93 17.82 -11.40
N PHE A 14 -71.87 18.38 -10.82
CA PHE A 14 -70.76 19.04 -11.55
C PHE A 14 -69.50 19.18 -10.68
N LEU A 15 -68.39 18.66 -11.25
CA LEU A 15 -66.97 18.96 -11.07
C LEU A 15 -66.42 19.36 -9.69
N PHE A 16 -65.65 18.44 -9.08
CA PHE A 16 -64.41 18.81 -8.40
C PHE A 16 -63.23 18.35 -9.26
N CYS A 17 -62.47 19.33 -9.77
CA CYS A 17 -61.17 19.12 -10.37
C CYS A 17 -60.25 18.43 -9.37
N PHE A 18 -59.92 17.16 -9.61
CA PHE A 18 -58.67 16.61 -9.14
C PHE A 18 -57.56 17.29 -9.93
N ASP A 19 -56.77 18.14 -9.27
CA ASP A 19 -55.50 18.62 -9.81
C ASP A 19 -54.55 17.40 -9.85
N LEU A 20 -54.68 16.58 -10.89
CA LEU A 20 -53.74 15.54 -11.31
C LEU A 20 -52.47 16.23 -11.82
N ARG A 21 -51.72 16.89 -10.93
CA ARG A 21 -50.33 17.22 -11.21
C ARG A 21 -49.52 15.96 -11.02
N ALA A 22 -49.31 15.23 -12.12
CA ALA A 22 -48.21 14.27 -12.22
C ALA A 22 -46.96 14.95 -11.66
N GLN A 23 -46.25 14.34 -10.71
CA GLN A 23 -44.93 14.83 -10.29
C GLN A 23 -44.03 14.85 -11.54
N SER A 24 -43.86 16.01 -12.15
CA SER A 24 -42.87 16.29 -13.18
C SER A 24 -41.53 16.51 -12.48
N GLY A 25 -40.80 15.43 -12.19
CA GLY A 25 -39.69 15.52 -11.25
C GLY A 25 -38.34 15.85 -11.87
N SER A 26 -37.98 17.14 -11.96
CA SER A 26 -36.57 17.55 -11.92
C SER A 26 -35.96 17.20 -10.56
N TRP A 27 -34.64 17.13 -10.46
CA TRP A 27 -33.92 16.95 -9.21
C TRP A 27 -33.08 18.19 -8.88
N LEU A 28 -33.68 19.15 -8.20
CA LEU A 28 -33.05 20.40 -7.79
C LEU A 28 -32.89 20.45 -6.26
N PRO A 29 -31.95 19.68 -5.68
CA PRO A 29 -31.72 19.69 -4.23
C PRO A 29 -31.22 21.06 -3.77
N VAL A 30 -31.57 21.42 -2.53
CA VAL A 30 -31.15 22.68 -1.91
C VAL A 30 -29.62 22.73 -1.83
N GLY A 31 -29.04 23.86 -2.24
CA GLY A 31 -27.59 24.06 -2.23
C GLY A 31 -26.84 23.49 -3.43
N ALA A 32 -27.54 22.98 -4.44
CA ALA A 32 -26.92 22.52 -5.68
C ALA A 32 -26.22 23.66 -6.45
N ASP A 33 -24.99 23.41 -6.87
CA ASP A 33 -24.26 24.24 -7.83
C ASP A 33 -24.73 23.90 -9.24
N LEU A 34 -25.56 24.80 -9.81
CA LEU A 34 -26.16 24.61 -11.12
C LEU A 34 -25.27 25.08 -12.28
N SER A 35 -23.99 25.40 -12.03
CA SER A 35 -23.06 25.82 -13.08
C SER A 35 -22.48 24.62 -13.85
N TYR A 36 -22.09 24.83 -15.11
CA TYR A 36 -21.36 23.87 -15.92
C TYR A 36 -19.89 24.33 -16.09
N PRO A 37 -18.91 23.41 -16.21
CA PRO A 37 -19.04 21.96 -15.99
C PRO A 37 -19.14 21.62 -14.50
N ARG A 38 -19.72 20.46 -14.18
CA ARG A 38 -19.85 19.98 -12.79
C ARG A 38 -19.53 18.50 -12.59
N THR A 39 -19.12 17.78 -13.64
CA THR A 39 -18.76 16.36 -13.54
C THR A 39 -17.33 16.20 -13.02
N LEU A 40 -16.33 16.26 -13.89
CA LEU A 40 -14.93 16.01 -13.54
C LEU A 40 -14.28 17.17 -12.76
N LEU A 41 -14.62 18.39 -13.13
CA LEU A 41 -14.07 19.64 -12.61
C LEU A 41 -15.12 20.77 -12.70
N LYS A 42 -14.92 21.82 -11.91
CA LYS A 42 -15.68 23.08 -11.98
C LYS A 42 -15.07 24.04 -13.00
N ALA A 43 -15.87 25.00 -13.47
CA ALA A 43 -15.39 26.10 -14.33
C ALA A 43 -14.18 26.83 -13.74
N SER A 44 -14.17 27.08 -12.44
CA SER A 44 -13.07 27.74 -11.72
C SER A 44 -11.76 26.95 -11.73
N GLN A 45 -11.79 25.64 -12.00
CA GLN A 45 -10.61 24.78 -12.01
C GLN A 45 -9.96 24.67 -13.39
N VAL A 46 -10.67 24.99 -14.47
CA VAL A 46 -10.21 24.82 -15.87
C VAL A 46 -8.84 25.47 -16.11
N ALA A 47 -8.62 26.69 -15.61
CA ALA A 47 -7.35 27.40 -15.78
C ALA A 47 -6.18 26.66 -15.11
N SER A 48 -6.38 26.17 -13.88
CA SER A 48 -5.35 25.41 -13.15
C SER A 48 -5.02 24.08 -13.81
N VAL A 49 -6.04 23.36 -14.30
CA VAL A 49 -5.89 22.11 -15.05
C VAL A 49 -5.13 22.37 -16.33
N ARG A 50 -5.54 23.37 -17.13
CA ARG A 50 -4.85 23.75 -18.37
C ARG A 50 -3.37 24.04 -18.14
N ASN A 51 -3.04 24.76 -17.07
CA ASN A 51 -1.65 25.09 -16.74
C ASN A 51 -0.82 23.84 -16.40
N SER A 52 -1.41 22.87 -15.69
CA SER A 52 -0.70 21.66 -15.26
C SER A 52 -0.36 20.68 -16.40
N LEU A 53 -0.88 20.90 -17.61
CA LEU A 53 -0.63 20.06 -18.78
C LEU A 53 0.69 20.39 -19.50
N SER A 54 1.35 21.50 -19.15
CA SER A 54 2.40 22.08 -20.00
C SER A 54 3.76 21.35 -19.94
N ASN A 55 3.97 20.41 -19.00
CA ASN A 55 5.22 19.67 -18.89
C ASN A 55 5.05 18.27 -18.28
N GLY A 56 6.14 17.48 -18.36
CA GLY A 56 6.28 16.19 -17.69
C GLY A 56 5.22 15.16 -18.07
N ILE A 57 4.80 14.38 -17.09
CA ILE A 57 3.87 13.27 -17.28
C ILE A 57 2.48 13.72 -17.76
N ASN A 58 2.02 14.89 -17.30
CA ASN A 58 0.71 15.44 -17.70
C ASN A 58 0.70 15.83 -19.18
N PHE A 59 1.80 16.41 -19.68
CA PHE A 59 1.94 16.70 -21.12
C PHE A 59 1.88 15.42 -21.95
N SER A 60 2.56 14.36 -21.53
CA SER A 60 2.53 13.06 -22.23
C SER A 60 1.13 12.43 -22.23
N LEU A 61 0.45 12.43 -21.08
CA LEU A 61 -0.92 11.92 -20.96
C LEU A 61 -1.89 12.71 -21.85
N TYR A 62 -1.81 14.04 -21.79
CA TYR A 62 -2.66 14.92 -22.57
C TYR A 62 -2.39 14.79 -24.08
N SER A 63 -1.13 14.69 -24.49
CA SER A 63 -0.77 14.50 -25.90
C SER A 63 -1.32 13.19 -26.45
N GLY A 64 -1.20 12.09 -25.69
CA GLY A 64 -1.81 10.82 -26.05
C GLY A 64 -3.35 10.88 -26.06
N LEU A 65 -3.97 11.71 -25.22
CA LEU A 65 -5.42 11.92 -25.20
C LEU A 65 -5.87 12.72 -26.42
N TYR A 66 -5.19 13.83 -26.73
CA TYR A 66 -5.44 14.62 -27.94
C TYR A 66 -5.29 13.76 -29.21
N ASN A 67 -4.25 12.93 -29.29
CA ASN A 67 -4.08 12.02 -30.43
C ASN A 67 -5.23 11.00 -30.57
N SER A 68 -5.91 10.63 -29.47
CA SER A 68 -7.03 9.68 -29.52
C SER A 68 -8.32 10.27 -30.11
N ILE A 69 -8.38 11.59 -30.30
CA ILE A 69 -9.54 12.27 -30.91
C ILE A 69 -9.26 12.71 -32.36
N ASN A 70 -8.05 12.45 -32.86
CA ASN A 70 -7.67 12.77 -34.24
C ASN A 70 -8.30 11.72 -35.17
N GLY A 71 -9.43 12.06 -35.79
CA GLY A 71 -10.15 11.19 -36.71
C GLY A 71 -11.64 11.48 -36.75
N SER A 72 -12.39 10.64 -37.46
CA SER A 72 -13.84 10.65 -37.43
C SER A 72 -14.37 9.91 -36.20
N ILE A 73 -15.63 10.17 -35.84
CA ILE A 73 -16.33 9.44 -34.80
C ILE A 73 -16.30 7.94 -35.14
N PRO A 74 -15.89 7.03 -34.22
CA PRO A 74 -15.84 5.61 -34.50
C PRO A 74 -17.15 5.07 -35.10
N GLY A 75 -17.09 4.35 -36.22
CA GLY A 75 -18.29 4.02 -37.01
C GLY A 75 -19.24 3.01 -36.35
N ASP A 76 -18.72 2.03 -35.61
CA ASP A 76 -19.52 1.00 -34.96
C ASP A 76 -20.30 1.57 -33.75
N ASN A 77 -21.63 1.45 -33.82
CA ASN A 77 -22.56 1.88 -32.78
C ASN A 77 -23.51 0.74 -32.35
N THR A 78 -23.13 -0.51 -32.64
CA THR A 78 -23.94 -1.69 -32.33
C THR A 78 -23.22 -2.61 -31.36
N ALA A 79 -21.93 -2.91 -31.55
CA ALA A 79 -21.20 -3.77 -30.62
C ALA A 79 -20.78 -3.02 -29.35
N ASN A 80 -20.58 -3.76 -28.25
CA ASN A 80 -20.17 -3.18 -26.97
C ASN A 80 -18.90 -2.31 -27.12
N ASP A 81 -17.90 -2.83 -27.83
CA ASP A 81 -16.61 -2.16 -28.00
C ASP A 81 -16.74 -0.89 -28.86
N GLY A 82 -17.47 -0.96 -29.98
CA GLY A 82 -17.71 0.19 -30.85
C GLY A 82 -18.44 1.32 -30.12
N ARG A 83 -19.52 1.01 -29.40
CA ARG A 83 -20.27 2.02 -28.65
C ARG A 83 -19.43 2.65 -27.53
N ARG A 84 -18.61 1.87 -26.81
CA ARG A 84 -17.67 2.40 -25.80
C ARG A 84 -16.60 3.28 -26.43
N ALA A 85 -16.08 2.92 -27.60
CA ALA A 85 -15.12 3.75 -28.34
C ALA A 85 -15.73 5.11 -28.73
N ARG A 86 -16.99 5.13 -29.19
CA ARG A 86 -17.72 6.37 -29.49
C ARG A 86 -17.92 7.25 -28.25
N ALA A 87 -18.31 6.66 -27.12
CA ALA A 87 -18.46 7.38 -25.85
C ALA A 87 -17.12 7.96 -25.36
N THR A 88 -16.05 7.17 -25.44
CA THR A 88 -14.69 7.60 -25.09
C THR A 88 -14.22 8.75 -25.98
N PHE A 89 -14.45 8.66 -27.30
CA PHE A 89 -14.16 9.73 -28.25
C PHE A 89 -14.90 11.02 -27.87
N ALA A 90 -16.19 10.94 -27.55
CA ALA A 90 -16.98 12.10 -27.14
C ALA A 90 -16.42 12.76 -25.86
N LYS A 91 -16.16 11.99 -24.80
CA LYS A 91 -15.57 12.50 -23.55
C LYS A 91 -14.21 13.16 -23.78
N ASN A 92 -13.30 12.48 -24.47
CA ASN A 92 -11.95 12.99 -24.70
C ASN A 92 -11.99 14.26 -25.56
N THR A 93 -12.87 14.31 -26.57
CA THR A 93 -13.08 15.50 -27.42
C THR A 93 -13.60 16.67 -26.59
N ALA A 94 -14.61 16.43 -25.74
CA ALA A 94 -15.17 17.45 -24.87
C ALA A 94 -14.13 18.01 -23.89
N PHE A 95 -13.26 17.16 -23.34
CA PHE A 95 -12.15 17.60 -22.50
C PHE A 95 -11.15 18.47 -23.26
N VAL A 96 -10.73 18.07 -24.46
CA VAL A 96 -9.82 18.88 -25.30
C VAL A 96 -10.41 20.24 -25.63
N VAL A 97 -11.68 20.30 -26.02
CA VAL A 97 -12.37 21.55 -26.35
C VAL A 97 -12.49 22.47 -25.13
N LEU A 98 -12.77 21.92 -23.93
CA LEU A 98 -12.82 22.68 -22.69
C LEU A 98 -11.44 23.25 -22.30
N ILE A 99 -10.39 22.44 -22.43
CA ILE A 99 -9.02 22.88 -22.16
C ILE A 99 -8.56 23.90 -23.20
N ASP A 100 -9.07 23.82 -24.43
CA ASP A 100 -8.77 24.76 -25.53
C ASP A 100 -7.26 24.80 -25.87
N ARG A 101 -6.60 23.64 -25.83
CA ARG A 101 -5.17 23.52 -26.17
C ARG A 101 -4.91 22.33 -27.08
N LYS A 102 -3.79 22.36 -27.79
CA LYS A 102 -3.23 21.21 -28.50
C LYS A 102 -1.71 21.10 -28.32
N PRO A 103 -1.15 19.89 -28.38
CA PRO A 103 0.29 19.69 -28.45
C PRO A 103 0.90 20.31 -29.71
N ALA A 104 2.00 21.05 -29.54
CA ALA A 104 2.85 21.57 -30.61
C ALA A 104 4.32 21.44 -30.17
N GLY A 105 5.02 20.44 -30.70
CA GLY A 105 6.33 20.04 -30.18
C GLY A 105 6.23 19.58 -28.72
N SER A 106 7.00 20.20 -27.84
CA SER A 106 6.99 19.98 -26.38
C SER A 106 6.12 20.97 -25.61
N THR A 107 5.30 21.77 -26.30
CA THR A 107 4.48 22.85 -25.71
C THR A 107 3.01 22.71 -26.07
N LEU A 108 2.16 23.51 -25.43
CA LEU A 108 0.74 23.59 -25.74
C LEU A 108 0.40 24.92 -26.39
N THR A 109 -0.27 24.87 -27.54
CA THR A 109 -0.81 26.06 -28.23
C THR A 109 -2.33 26.07 -28.19
N ILE A 110 -2.94 27.23 -28.43
CA ILE A 110 -4.40 27.37 -28.53
C ILE A 110 -4.92 26.59 -29.75
N LEU A 111 -6.14 26.04 -29.66
CA LEU A 111 -6.80 25.42 -30.81
C LEU A 111 -7.13 26.47 -31.86
N ALA A 112 -6.96 26.14 -33.14
CA ALA A 112 -7.44 27.03 -34.20
C ALA A 112 -8.98 27.12 -34.14
N PRO A 113 -9.60 28.28 -34.42
CA PRO A 113 -11.06 28.44 -34.35
C PRO A 113 -11.84 27.39 -35.17
N GLU A 114 -11.38 27.09 -36.39
CA GLU A 114 -12.00 26.08 -37.26
C GLU A 114 -11.85 24.65 -36.72
N GLU A 115 -10.66 24.32 -36.19
CA GLU A 115 -10.38 23.03 -35.56
C GLU A 115 -11.29 22.82 -34.34
N ARG A 116 -11.40 23.84 -33.49
CA ARG A 116 -12.27 23.84 -32.31
C ARG A 116 -13.73 23.67 -32.70
N ALA A 117 -14.20 24.38 -33.72
CA ALA A 117 -15.56 24.27 -34.24
C ALA A 117 -15.84 22.86 -34.78
N ASN A 118 -14.90 22.25 -35.50
CA ASN A 118 -15.02 20.88 -36.00
C ASN A 118 -15.13 19.85 -34.86
N PHE A 119 -14.32 20.00 -33.79
CA PHE A 119 -14.45 19.15 -32.62
C PHE A 119 -15.79 19.29 -31.92
N ILE A 120 -16.31 20.51 -31.79
CA ILE A 120 -17.65 20.75 -31.25
C ILE A 120 -18.72 20.06 -32.11
N ASN A 121 -18.67 20.22 -33.43
CA ASN A 121 -19.63 19.60 -34.35
C ASN A 121 -19.58 18.06 -34.28
N ASN A 122 -18.39 17.46 -34.28
CA ASN A 122 -18.22 16.02 -34.12
C ASN A 122 -18.76 15.52 -32.78
N LEU A 123 -18.55 16.28 -31.71
CA LEU A 123 -19.05 15.96 -30.39
C LEU A 123 -20.59 16.01 -30.33
N LYS A 124 -21.23 17.03 -30.91
CA LYS A 124 -22.69 17.10 -31.03
C LYS A 124 -23.22 15.91 -31.82
N ALA A 125 -22.64 15.64 -33.00
CA ALA A 125 -23.03 14.51 -33.83
C ALA A 125 -22.87 13.16 -33.11
N ALA A 126 -21.84 12.98 -32.27
CA ALA A 126 -21.67 11.78 -31.46
C ALA A 126 -22.78 11.64 -30.40
N LEU A 127 -23.16 12.73 -29.74
CA LEU A 127 -24.23 12.77 -28.73
C LEU A 127 -25.64 12.61 -29.33
N GLU A 128 -25.88 13.13 -30.53
CA GLU A 128 -27.16 13.01 -31.22
C GLU A 128 -27.40 11.60 -31.79
N ASN A 129 -26.31 10.89 -32.11
CA ASN A 129 -26.34 9.53 -32.65
C ASN A 129 -25.99 8.46 -31.59
N ILE A 130 -26.34 8.70 -30.32
CA ILE A 130 -26.22 7.68 -29.27
C ILE A 130 -27.20 6.53 -29.57
N ASN A 131 -26.70 5.30 -29.55
CA ASN A 131 -27.56 4.13 -29.43
C ASN A 131 -28.08 4.07 -27.98
N THR A 132 -29.38 4.24 -27.79
CA THR A 132 -30.01 4.33 -26.47
C THR A 132 -30.55 3.00 -25.94
N ASN A 133 -30.43 1.90 -26.71
CA ASN A 133 -31.04 0.62 -26.36
C ASN A 133 -30.38 0.01 -25.12
N VAL A 134 -31.13 -0.67 -24.26
CA VAL A 134 -30.57 -1.40 -23.12
C VAL A 134 -31.15 -2.79 -23.14
N GLU A 135 -30.31 -3.80 -22.93
CA GLU A 135 -30.71 -5.20 -22.90
C GLU A 135 -31.80 -5.42 -21.85
N ALA A 136 -32.82 -6.20 -22.20
CA ALA A 136 -33.95 -6.43 -21.31
C ALA A 136 -33.54 -7.30 -20.11
N PHE A 137 -34.00 -6.93 -18.92
CA PHE A 137 -33.89 -7.78 -17.74
C PHE A 137 -34.63 -9.11 -17.99
N PRO A 138 -34.09 -10.29 -17.60
CA PRO A 138 -32.98 -10.52 -16.66
C PRO A 138 -31.56 -10.51 -17.26
N SER A 139 -31.38 -10.22 -18.54
CA SER A 139 -30.05 -10.19 -19.16
C SER A 139 -29.34 -8.85 -18.88
N TYR A 140 -28.48 -8.82 -17.85
CA TYR A 140 -27.82 -7.59 -17.38
C TYR A 140 -26.30 -7.57 -17.54
N THR A 141 -25.66 -8.65 -17.98
CA THR A 141 -24.18 -8.76 -18.02
C THR A 141 -23.54 -7.65 -18.86
N ASN A 142 -24.18 -7.23 -19.94
CA ASN A 142 -23.73 -6.12 -20.78
C ASN A 142 -24.03 -4.72 -20.20
N TRP A 143 -24.85 -4.60 -19.15
CA TRP A 143 -25.19 -3.30 -18.57
C TRP A 143 -23.98 -2.59 -17.96
N GLN A 144 -22.94 -3.33 -17.58
CA GLN A 144 -21.65 -2.74 -17.17
C GLN A 144 -21.07 -1.84 -18.27
N TRP A 145 -21.19 -2.26 -19.54
CA TRP A 145 -20.74 -1.50 -20.70
C TRP A 145 -21.69 -0.36 -21.01
N ARG A 146 -23.01 -0.60 -20.96
CA ARG A 146 -24.03 0.46 -21.12
C ARG A 146 -23.85 1.57 -20.09
N SER A 147 -23.55 1.22 -18.84
CA SER A 147 -23.28 2.16 -17.74
C SER A 147 -22.05 3.01 -18.03
N LYS A 148 -20.97 2.37 -18.48
CA LYS A 148 -19.71 3.07 -18.81
C LYS A 148 -19.85 4.01 -20.01
N GLU A 149 -20.62 3.62 -21.02
CA GLU A 149 -20.97 4.47 -22.16
C GLU A 149 -21.76 5.70 -21.72
N LEU A 150 -22.83 5.48 -20.93
CA LEU A 150 -23.70 6.55 -20.44
C LEU A 150 -22.91 7.56 -19.60
N ILE A 151 -22.02 7.09 -18.73
CA ILE A 151 -21.15 7.98 -17.94
C ILE A 151 -20.28 8.86 -18.82
N ASP A 152 -19.63 8.29 -19.83
CA ASP A 152 -18.75 9.07 -20.71
C ASP A 152 -19.52 10.09 -21.55
N TYR A 153 -20.70 9.72 -22.07
CA TYR A 153 -21.54 10.68 -22.79
C TYR A 153 -22.12 11.78 -21.88
N MET A 154 -22.47 11.46 -20.64
CA MET A 154 -22.93 12.45 -19.64
C MET A 154 -21.80 13.44 -19.29
N ILE A 155 -20.58 12.95 -19.09
CA ILE A 155 -19.40 13.80 -18.92
C ILE A 155 -19.20 14.67 -20.16
N ALA A 156 -19.27 14.07 -21.36
CA ALA A 156 -19.05 14.81 -22.60
C ALA A 156 -20.06 15.97 -22.79
N TYR A 157 -21.34 15.73 -22.49
CA TYR A 157 -22.37 16.76 -22.50
C TYR A 157 -22.12 17.85 -21.45
N ASP A 158 -21.80 17.48 -20.21
CA ASP A 158 -21.51 18.44 -19.13
C ASP A 158 -20.32 19.34 -19.46
N LEU A 159 -19.22 18.78 -19.97
CA LEU A 159 -18.04 19.53 -20.38
C LEU A 159 -18.34 20.46 -21.55
N LEU A 160 -19.18 20.02 -22.51
CA LEU A 160 -19.59 20.86 -23.64
C LEU A 160 -20.51 22.02 -23.23
N ARG A 161 -21.39 21.81 -22.24
CA ARG A 161 -22.13 22.91 -21.61
C ARG A 161 -21.17 23.87 -20.88
N GLY A 162 -20.12 23.33 -20.26
CA GLY A 162 -19.04 24.10 -19.63
C GLY A 162 -18.18 24.91 -20.60
N VAL A 163 -18.12 24.50 -21.87
CA VAL A 163 -17.51 25.25 -22.97
C VAL A 163 -18.34 26.49 -23.34
N GLY A 164 -19.63 26.50 -22.99
CA GLY A 164 -20.58 27.57 -23.31
C GLY A 164 -21.54 27.25 -24.45
N GLU A 165 -21.59 26.00 -24.95
CA GLU A 165 -22.58 25.60 -25.94
C GLU A 165 -23.99 25.69 -25.36
N ASP A 166 -24.88 26.41 -26.03
CA ASP A 166 -26.24 26.63 -25.55
C ASP A 166 -27.10 25.37 -25.63
N GLU A 167 -28.05 25.24 -24.71
CA GLU A 167 -28.94 24.09 -24.61
C GLU A 167 -29.83 23.98 -25.84
N THR A 168 -30.22 25.11 -26.41
CA THR A 168 -31.01 25.17 -27.65
C THR A 168 -30.30 24.48 -28.81
N SER A 169 -28.97 24.53 -28.83
CA SER A 169 -28.13 23.84 -29.84
C SER A 169 -27.84 22.37 -29.51
N MET A 170 -28.35 21.89 -28.37
CA MET A 170 -28.06 20.58 -27.78
C MET A 170 -29.33 19.80 -27.43
N VAL A 171 -30.51 20.26 -27.86
CA VAL A 171 -31.82 19.65 -27.52
C VAL A 171 -31.87 18.17 -27.89
N THR A 172 -31.42 17.82 -29.08
CA THR A 172 -31.36 16.42 -29.55
C THR A 172 -30.42 15.58 -28.70
N SER A 173 -29.23 16.11 -28.37
CA SER A 173 -28.27 15.46 -27.47
C SER A 173 -28.87 15.20 -26.08
N LYS A 174 -29.50 16.21 -25.47
CA LYS A 174 -30.15 16.11 -24.15
C LYS A 174 -31.27 15.06 -24.18
N ALA A 175 -32.10 15.06 -25.22
CA ALA A 175 -33.17 14.09 -25.39
C ALA A 175 -32.66 12.63 -25.52
N LYS A 176 -31.58 12.41 -26.29
CA LYS A 176 -30.95 11.08 -26.43
C LYS A 176 -30.36 10.58 -25.13
N LEU A 177 -29.68 11.44 -24.39
CA LEU A 177 -29.12 11.12 -23.07
C LEU A 177 -30.22 10.78 -22.05
N GLN A 178 -31.29 11.58 -22.02
CA GLN A 178 -32.46 11.34 -21.18
C GLN A 178 -33.14 10.02 -21.54
N GLN A 179 -33.28 9.71 -22.84
CA GLN A 179 -33.81 8.44 -23.31
C GLN A 179 -32.93 7.27 -22.88
N PHE A 180 -31.60 7.38 -23.01
CA PHE A 180 -30.67 6.31 -22.62
C PHE A 180 -30.73 6.04 -21.11
N ALA A 181 -30.63 7.09 -20.28
CA ALA A 181 -30.78 6.96 -18.83
C ALA A 181 -32.15 6.36 -18.44
N GLY A 182 -33.22 6.77 -19.12
CA GLY A 182 -34.55 6.22 -18.87
C GLY A 182 -34.72 4.76 -19.28
N ASN A 183 -34.09 4.34 -20.39
CA ASN A 183 -34.08 2.93 -20.79
C ASN A 183 -33.31 2.08 -19.78
N LEU A 184 -32.14 2.54 -19.31
CA LEU A 184 -31.36 1.85 -18.28
C LEU A 184 -32.15 1.76 -16.96
N TYR A 185 -32.78 2.86 -16.54
CA TYR A 185 -33.62 2.88 -15.35
C TYR A 185 -34.74 1.86 -15.46
N THR A 186 -35.49 1.88 -16.57
CA THR A 186 -36.63 0.98 -16.84
C THR A 186 -36.23 -0.49 -16.68
N GLN A 187 -35.10 -0.89 -17.28
CA GLN A 187 -34.64 -2.27 -17.17
C GLN A 187 -34.14 -2.59 -15.76
N SER A 188 -33.43 -1.67 -15.10
CA SER A 188 -32.88 -1.89 -13.75
C SER A 188 -33.95 -2.02 -12.64
N VAL A 189 -35.13 -1.43 -12.85
CA VAL A 189 -36.27 -1.54 -11.91
C VAL A 189 -37.34 -2.51 -12.38
N ALA A 190 -37.13 -3.17 -13.52
CA ALA A 190 -38.05 -4.19 -14.02
C ALA A 190 -38.27 -5.28 -12.96
N ASN A 191 -39.51 -5.74 -12.88
CA ASN A 191 -39.93 -6.78 -11.95
C ASN A 191 -40.61 -7.90 -12.74
N ILE A 192 -39.99 -9.07 -12.74
CA ILE A 192 -40.49 -10.26 -13.44
C ILE A 192 -40.84 -11.29 -12.37
N PHE A 193 -42.13 -11.47 -12.10
CA PHE A 193 -42.64 -12.40 -11.07
C PHE A 193 -42.01 -12.23 -9.68
N GLY A 194 -41.74 -10.99 -9.25
CA GLY A 194 -41.10 -10.68 -7.96
C GLY A 194 -39.57 -10.61 -8.02
N TYR A 195 -38.96 -11.01 -9.14
CA TYR A 195 -37.52 -10.93 -9.36
C TYR A 195 -37.14 -9.53 -9.88
N ASN A 196 -36.20 -8.87 -9.19
CA ASN A 196 -35.72 -7.53 -9.53
C ASN A 196 -34.19 -7.46 -9.38
N PHE A 197 -33.53 -6.77 -10.32
CA PHE A 197 -32.08 -6.65 -10.38
C PHE A 197 -31.45 -6.24 -9.05
N TYR A 198 -31.87 -5.11 -8.47
CA TYR A 198 -31.29 -4.60 -7.23
C TYR A 198 -31.71 -5.38 -5.98
N ASN A 199 -32.65 -6.31 -6.06
CA ASN A 199 -32.94 -7.26 -4.98
C ASN A 199 -32.06 -8.51 -5.07
N SER A 200 -31.68 -8.92 -6.27
CA SER A 200 -30.96 -10.18 -6.52
C SER A 200 -29.45 -10.02 -6.68
N VAL A 201 -29.01 -8.87 -7.18
CA VAL A 201 -27.60 -8.58 -7.48
C VAL A 201 -27.04 -7.62 -6.42
N LYS A 202 -25.90 -7.97 -5.83
CA LYS A 202 -25.24 -7.22 -4.73
C LYS A 202 -23.73 -7.12 -4.96
N ASN A 203 -23.33 -6.84 -6.19
CA ASN A 203 -21.94 -6.85 -6.63
C ASN A 203 -21.61 -5.63 -7.50
N ASN A 204 -20.44 -5.65 -8.15
CA ASN A 204 -19.95 -4.60 -9.04
C ASN A 204 -20.98 -4.13 -10.09
N HIS A 205 -21.75 -5.03 -10.71
CA HIS A 205 -22.74 -4.66 -11.73
C HIS A 205 -23.84 -3.72 -11.20
N ALA A 206 -24.30 -3.97 -9.97
CA ALA A 206 -25.30 -3.12 -9.33
C ALA A 206 -24.74 -1.72 -9.03
N LEU A 207 -23.48 -1.64 -8.57
CA LEU A 207 -22.81 -0.36 -8.31
C LEU A 207 -22.59 0.46 -9.58
N MET A 208 -22.14 -0.18 -10.67
CA MET A 208 -21.91 0.49 -11.96
C MET A 208 -23.22 1.06 -12.53
N THR A 209 -24.29 0.27 -12.51
CA THR A 209 -25.62 0.68 -13.01
C THR A 209 -26.18 1.84 -12.18
N ALA A 210 -26.09 1.74 -10.86
CA ALA A 210 -26.56 2.77 -9.94
C ALA A 210 -25.77 4.08 -10.08
N ALA A 211 -24.45 4.00 -10.27
CA ALA A 211 -23.60 5.18 -10.49
C ALA A 211 -23.91 5.88 -11.81
N ALA A 212 -24.17 5.15 -12.89
CA ALA A 212 -24.54 5.74 -14.18
C ALA A 212 -25.88 6.50 -14.09
N LEU A 213 -26.88 5.96 -13.40
CA LEU A 213 -28.14 6.66 -13.14
C LEU A 213 -27.95 7.88 -12.23
N GLY A 214 -27.15 7.74 -11.16
CA GLY A 214 -26.82 8.85 -10.27
C GLY A 214 -26.14 10.02 -11.00
N LEU A 215 -25.14 9.74 -11.84
CA LEU A 215 -24.47 10.76 -12.64
C LEU A 215 -25.42 11.41 -13.66
N SER A 216 -26.29 10.61 -14.29
CA SER A 216 -27.32 11.11 -15.21
C SER A 216 -28.23 12.13 -14.54
N ALA A 217 -28.60 11.89 -13.27
CA ALA A 217 -29.41 12.83 -12.49
C ALA A 217 -28.66 14.11 -12.14
N VAL A 218 -27.35 14.05 -11.88
CA VAL A 218 -26.52 15.25 -11.65
C VAL A 218 -26.45 16.12 -12.91
N VAL A 219 -26.19 15.50 -14.07
CA VAL A 219 -25.96 16.21 -15.34
C VAL A 219 -27.24 16.79 -15.93
N LEU A 220 -28.32 16.00 -15.92
CA LEU A 220 -29.64 16.37 -16.44
C LEU A 220 -30.63 16.70 -15.33
N ASN A 221 -30.15 17.29 -14.22
CA ASN A 221 -30.93 17.58 -13.02
C ASN A 221 -32.22 18.38 -13.29
N ASP A 222 -32.23 19.18 -14.35
CA ASP A 222 -33.31 20.06 -14.77
C ASP A 222 -34.27 19.41 -15.78
N ALA A 223 -33.96 18.22 -16.29
CA ALA A 223 -34.76 17.58 -17.31
C ALA A 223 -36.17 17.22 -16.78
N THR A 224 -37.18 17.51 -17.59
CA THR A 224 -38.58 17.21 -17.29
C THR A 224 -39.13 16.17 -18.25
N SER A 225 -39.96 15.26 -17.77
CA SER A 225 -40.69 14.30 -18.60
C SER A 225 -41.97 13.86 -17.90
N THR A 226 -43.01 13.56 -18.68
CA THR A 226 -44.21 12.86 -18.18
C THR A 226 -43.95 11.36 -17.98
N THR A 227 -42.91 10.81 -18.60
CA THR A 227 -42.49 9.43 -18.40
C THR A 227 -41.64 9.33 -17.15
N ALA A 228 -42.16 8.68 -16.09
CA ALA A 228 -41.47 8.54 -14.81
C ALA A 228 -40.04 7.98 -14.95
N ALA A 229 -39.85 7.00 -15.85
CA ALA A 229 -38.55 6.43 -16.11
C ALA A 229 -37.51 7.43 -16.64
N GLN A 230 -37.94 8.57 -17.21
CA GLN A 230 -37.07 9.60 -17.76
C GLN A 230 -36.89 10.81 -16.83
N GLN A 231 -37.27 10.68 -15.55
CA GLN A 231 -37.18 11.76 -14.58
C GLN A 231 -35.92 11.65 -13.71
N PRO A 232 -35.10 12.72 -13.63
CA PRO A 232 -33.88 12.75 -12.82
C PRO A 232 -34.06 12.36 -11.36
N VAL A 233 -35.18 12.74 -10.75
CA VAL A 233 -35.47 12.40 -9.34
C VAL A 233 -35.53 10.88 -9.11
N ASN A 234 -36.01 10.11 -10.09
CA ASN A 234 -36.08 8.65 -9.99
C ASN A 234 -34.71 8.02 -10.17
N TRP A 235 -33.88 8.58 -11.06
CA TRP A 235 -32.51 8.10 -11.28
C TRP A 235 -31.62 8.31 -10.06
N ILE A 236 -31.64 9.49 -9.43
CA ILE A 236 -30.81 9.72 -8.22
C ILE A 236 -31.29 8.87 -7.04
N ASN A 237 -32.61 8.73 -6.90
CA ASN A 237 -33.21 7.89 -5.87
C ASN A 237 -32.76 6.44 -6.01
N ASN A 238 -32.79 5.90 -7.22
CA ASN A 238 -32.28 4.57 -7.51
C ASN A 238 -30.76 4.50 -7.28
N GLY A 239 -30.00 5.45 -7.83
CA GLY A 239 -28.55 5.45 -7.77
C GLY A 239 -28.00 5.47 -6.34
N LEU A 240 -28.35 6.49 -5.54
CA LEU A 240 -27.78 6.62 -4.20
C LEU A 240 -28.35 5.61 -3.20
N TYR A 241 -29.64 5.25 -3.31
CA TYR A 241 -30.19 4.22 -2.44
C TYR A 241 -29.48 2.89 -2.64
N ASN A 242 -29.27 2.47 -3.89
CA ASN A 242 -28.68 1.17 -4.19
C ASN A 242 -27.17 1.14 -3.96
N ILE A 243 -26.42 2.23 -4.21
CA ILE A 243 -25.01 2.33 -3.80
C ILE A 243 -24.88 2.18 -2.27
N ASP A 244 -25.68 2.92 -1.50
CA ASP A 244 -25.66 2.83 -0.03
C ASP A 244 -26.12 1.44 0.47
N ASN A 245 -27.07 0.80 -0.22
CA ASN A 245 -27.52 -0.55 0.12
C ASN A 245 -26.44 -1.60 -0.14
N VAL A 246 -25.93 -1.66 -1.37
CA VAL A 246 -24.97 -2.68 -1.84
C VAL A 246 -23.65 -2.56 -1.12
N LEU A 247 -23.18 -1.36 -0.79
CA LEU A 247 -21.93 -1.21 -0.06
C LEU A 247 -22.10 -1.43 1.45
N TRP A 248 -23.18 -0.94 2.08
CA TRP A 248 -23.17 -0.73 3.53
C TRP A 248 -24.27 -1.41 4.34
N ARG A 249 -25.42 -1.73 3.73
CA ARG A 249 -26.62 -2.09 4.52
C ARG A 249 -27.19 -3.46 4.25
N ASP A 250 -27.00 -3.97 3.04
CA ASP A 250 -27.51 -5.28 2.69
C ASP A 250 -26.84 -6.38 3.54
N ALA A 251 -27.52 -7.50 3.72
CA ALA A 251 -26.91 -8.67 4.34
C ALA A 251 -25.75 -9.21 3.48
N LYS A 252 -25.87 -9.09 2.14
CA LYS A 252 -24.84 -9.45 1.16
C LYS A 252 -24.02 -8.24 0.67
N ARG A 253 -23.82 -7.25 1.53
CA ARG A 253 -23.11 -6.02 1.19
C ARG A 253 -21.63 -6.24 0.91
N GLN A 254 -21.08 -5.43 0.02
CA GLN A 254 -19.70 -5.55 -0.46
C GLN A 254 -18.64 -5.04 0.51
N SER A 255 -19.01 -4.27 1.54
CA SER A 255 -18.06 -3.71 2.51
C SER A 255 -18.72 -3.38 3.87
N ASP A 256 -17.96 -2.77 4.77
CA ASP A 256 -18.40 -2.38 6.11
C ASP A 256 -18.25 -0.86 6.30
N SER A 257 -19.27 -0.24 6.88
CA SER A 257 -19.31 1.21 7.11
C SER A 257 -18.57 1.66 8.37
N THR A 258 -18.08 0.73 9.18
CA THR A 258 -17.54 0.99 10.52
C THR A 258 -16.04 0.72 10.64
N ALA A 259 -15.43 0.08 9.64
CA ALA A 259 -14.03 -0.31 9.67
C ALA A 259 -13.51 -0.61 8.26
N VAL A 260 -12.19 -0.62 8.12
CA VAL A 260 -11.49 -1.03 6.90
C VAL A 260 -11.68 -2.53 6.67
N ALA A 261 -12.73 -2.90 5.94
CA ALA A 261 -13.11 -4.28 5.63
C ALA A 261 -12.83 -4.69 4.18
N GLY A 262 -12.31 -3.76 3.38
CA GLY A 262 -12.05 -3.96 1.96
C GLY A 262 -13.31 -4.11 1.13
N TYR A 263 -13.18 -4.74 -0.04
CA TYR A 263 -14.27 -5.01 -0.98
C TYR A 263 -14.32 -6.52 -1.25
N ALA A 264 -15.49 -7.15 -1.06
CA ALA A 264 -15.58 -8.61 -0.98
C ALA A 264 -15.09 -9.34 -2.25
N GLU A 265 -15.35 -8.78 -3.44
CA GLU A 265 -14.88 -9.34 -4.73
C GLU A 265 -13.38 -9.10 -5.01
N GLY A 266 -12.64 -8.46 -4.10
CA GLY A 266 -11.21 -8.20 -4.22
C GLY A 266 -10.84 -6.90 -4.94
N PRO A 267 -9.52 -6.59 -5.01
CA PRO A 267 -9.02 -5.30 -5.49
C PRO A 267 -9.40 -4.96 -6.94
N TYR A 268 -9.37 -5.93 -7.87
CA TYR A 268 -9.70 -5.66 -9.27
C TYR A 268 -11.17 -5.32 -9.46
N TYR A 269 -12.09 -6.10 -8.88
CA TYR A 269 -13.52 -5.82 -9.00
C TYR A 269 -13.95 -4.55 -8.25
N PHE A 270 -13.23 -4.18 -7.20
CA PHE A 270 -13.33 -2.83 -6.63
C PHE A 270 -12.97 -1.77 -7.68
N LYS A 271 -11.78 -1.85 -8.30
CA LYS A 271 -11.37 -0.91 -9.37
C LYS A 271 -12.44 -0.88 -10.46
N TYR A 272 -12.86 -2.04 -10.95
CA TYR A 272 -13.82 -2.20 -12.04
C TYR A 272 -15.16 -1.50 -11.76
N ALA A 273 -15.74 -1.69 -10.57
CA ALA A 273 -16.92 -0.96 -10.13
C ALA A 273 -16.65 0.55 -10.03
N PHE A 274 -15.51 0.92 -9.42
CA PHE A 274 -15.18 2.30 -9.11
C PHE A 274 -14.73 3.14 -10.31
N LEU A 275 -14.39 2.54 -11.45
CA LEU A 275 -14.27 3.25 -12.72
C LEU A 275 -15.59 3.96 -13.12
N ASN A 276 -16.73 3.51 -12.59
CA ASN A 276 -18.04 4.13 -12.79
C ASN A 276 -18.48 4.94 -11.56
N VAL A 277 -18.22 4.43 -10.35
CA VAL A 277 -18.61 5.11 -9.10
C VAL A 277 -17.80 6.39 -8.86
N LEU A 278 -16.48 6.41 -9.11
CA LEU A 278 -15.64 7.58 -8.83
C LEU A 278 -16.05 8.83 -9.64
N PRO A 279 -16.33 8.76 -10.96
CA PRO A 279 -16.87 9.90 -11.69
C PRO A 279 -18.17 10.45 -11.08
N PHE A 280 -19.07 9.57 -10.63
CA PHE A 280 -20.31 9.99 -9.95
C PHE A 280 -20.02 10.66 -8.60
N VAL A 281 -19.17 10.05 -7.76
CA VAL A 281 -18.79 10.61 -6.46
C VAL A 281 -18.11 11.98 -6.62
N ARG A 282 -17.21 12.12 -7.60
CA ARG A 282 -16.58 13.41 -7.95
C ARG A 282 -17.62 14.45 -8.39
N ALA A 283 -18.55 14.07 -9.26
CA ALA A 283 -19.63 14.96 -9.71
C ALA A 283 -20.52 15.40 -8.53
N MET A 284 -20.82 14.50 -7.59
CA MET A 284 -21.57 14.84 -6.38
C MET A 284 -20.85 15.85 -5.49
N GLY A 285 -19.52 15.78 -5.37
CA GLY A 285 -18.71 16.76 -4.63
C GLY A 285 -18.67 18.13 -5.29
N ASN A 286 -18.75 18.17 -6.63
CA ASN A 286 -18.84 19.41 -7.39
C ASN A 286 -20.25 20.02 -7.35
N PHE A 287 -21.28 19.18 -7.44
CA PHE A 287 -22.68 19.56 -7.55
C PHE A 287 -23.32 19.92 -6.21
N LEU A 288 -22.97 19.24 -5.12
CA LEU A 288 -23.58 19.44 -3.81
C LEU A 288 -22.51 19.64 -2.72
N PRO A 289 -22.78 20.50 -1.71
CA PRO A 289 -21.94 20.59 -0.53
C PRO A 289 -22.03 19.32 0.31
N ASP A 290 -21.23 19.26 1.38
CA ASP A 290 -21.41 18.25 2.41
C ASP A 290 -22.77 18.40 3.08
N GLY A 291 -23.42 17.28 3.36
CA GLY A 291 -24.78 17.24 3.87
C GLY A 291 -25.46 15.91 3.57
N ARG A 292 -26.66 15.74 4.12
CA ARG A 292 -27.52 14.57 3.90
C ARG A 292 -28.78 14.94 3.14
N ASN A 293 -29.15 14.12 2.18
CA ASN A 293 -30.39 14.25 1.43
C ASN A 293 -31.23 12.97 1.57
N ARG A 294 -32.54 13.10 1.35
CA ARG A 294 -33.48 11.97 1.41
C ARG A 294 -33.60 11.33 0.03
N TYR A 295 -33.37 10.02 -0.04
CA TYR A 295 -33.52 9.22 -1.26
C TYR A 295 -34.50 8.08 -1.03
N THR A 296 -35.41 7.85 -1.98
CA THR A 296 -36.51 6.88 -1.83
C THR A 296 -36.51 5.83 -2.93
N TYR A 297 -36.46 4.55 -2.56
CA TYR A 297 -36.53 3.43 -3.50
C TYR A 297 -37.48 2.36 -2.95
N ASN A 298 -38.37 1.83 -3.80
CA ASN A 298 -39.38 0.83 -3.42
C ASN A 298 -40.15 1.17 -2.13
N GLY A 299 -40.57 2.43 -1.99
CA GLY A 299 -41.33 2.92 -0.83
C GLY A 299 -40.50 3.17 0.45
N ALA A 300 -39.21 2.81 0.47
CA ALA A 300 -38.32 3.05 1.60
C ALA A 300 -37.47 4.30 1.37
N SER A 301 -37.43 5.20 2.35
CA SER A 301 -36.59 6.40 2.32
C SER A 301 -35.38 6.29 3.24
N ARG A 302 -34.23 6.80 2.79
CA ARG A 302 -32.99 6.90 3.59
C ARG A 302 -32.41 8.30 3.52
N SER A 303 -31.87 8.77 4.65
CA SER A 303 -31.02 9.96 4.70
C SER A 303 -29.57 9.54 4.44
N ILE A 304 -29.04 9.90 3.27
CA ILE A 304 -27.71 9.48 2.80
C ILE A 304 -26.84 10.73 2.67
N ARG A 305 -25.61 10.67 3.20
CA ARG A 305 -24.63 11.75 3.10
C ARG A 305 -24.06 11.80 1.69
N ASN A 306 -23.70 13.00 1.22
CA ASN A 306 -22.98 13.16 -0.04
C ASN A 306 -21.72 12.26 -0.05
N PRO A 307 -21.59 11.32 -1.00
CA PRO A 307 -20.54 10.30 -0.96
C PRO A 307 -19.13 10.88 -1.08
N TYR A 308 -18.96 12.08 -1.64
CA TYR A 308 -17.65 12.74 -1.74
C TYR A 308 -17.06 13.09 -0.36
N TYR A 309 -17.93 13.37 0.61
CA TYR A 309 -17.56 13.79 1.97
C TYR A 309 -17.82 12.68 3.01
N ASP A 310 -18.32 11.52 2.60
CA ASP A 310 -18.67 10.44 3.52
C ASP A 310 -17.46 9.55 3.83
N HIS A 311 -17.05 9.53 5.09
CA HIS A 311 -15.96 8.69 5.61
C HIS A 311 -16.11 7.20 5.28
N LYS A 312 -17.32 6.70 5.01
CA LYS A 312 -17.52 5.30 4.59
C LYS A 312 -16.78 4.97 3.30
N PHE A 313 -16.66 5.92 2.38
CA PHE A 313 -15.86 5.76 1.16
C PHE A 313 -14.37 5.85 1.45
N ASP A 314 -13.96 6.66 2.43
CA ASP A 314 -12.55 6.73 2.87
C ASP A 314 -12.05 5.38 3.40
N LEU A 315 -12.90 4.58 4.07
CA LEU A 315 -12.54 3.22 4.51
C LEU A 315 -12.14 2.29 3.35
N LEU A 316 -12.78 2.43 2.17
CA LEU A 316 -12.43 1.67 0.97
C LEU A 316 -11.10 2.14 0.38
N TYR A 317 -10.87 3.46 0.35
CA TYR A 317 -9.64 4.05 -0.18
C TYR A 317 -8.43 3.79 0.74
N GLU A 318 -8.67 3.76 2.05
CA GLU A 318 -7.69 3.37 3.06
C GLU A 318 -7.29 1.91 2.89
N TRP A 319 -8.24 1.00 2.65
CA TRP A 319 -7.92 -0.40 2.34
C TRP A 319 -6.99 -0.50 1.13
N MET A 320 -7.36 0.10 -0.01
CA MET A 320 -6.54 0.08 -1.23
C MET A 320 -5.14 0.62 -0.96
N SER A 321 -5.03 1.78 -0.29
CA SER A 321 -3.73 2.39 0.03
C SER A 321 -2.87 1.51 0.95
N ALA A 322 -3.52 0.81 1.89
CA ALA A 322 -2.87 -0.04 2.88
C ALA A 322 -2.38 -1.38 2.33
N ILE A 323 -2.95 -1.88 1.22
CA ILE A 323 -2.52 -3.14 0.57
C ILE A 323 -1.59 -2.91 -0.61
N LEU A 324 -1.31 -1.66 -0.99
CA LEU A 324 -0.48 -1.33 -2.15
C LEU A 324 0.92 -1.94 -2.03
N MET A 325 1.38 -2.54 -3.14
CA MET A 325 2.77 -2.98 -3.29
C MET A 325 3.68 -1.76 -3.50
N PRO A 326 4.99 -1.86 -3.17
CA PRO A 326 5.93 -0.75 -3.27
C PRO A 326 6.02 -0.08 -4.65
N ASP A 327 5.73 -0.78 -5.74
CA ASP A 327 5.77 -0.23 -7.10
C ASP A 327 4.47 0.47 -7.53
N GLY A 328 3.47 0.53 -6.65
CA GLY A 328 2.18 1.18 -6.91
C GLY A 328 1.13 0.26 -7.54
N ARG A 329 1.43 -1.03 -7.72
CA ARG A 329 0.44 -2.04 -8.10
C ARG A 329 -0.27 -2.63 -6.88
N TYR A 330 -1.37 -3.33 -7.14
CA TYR A 330 -2.10 -4.10 -6.13
C TYR A 330 -1.65 -5.56 -6.13
N PRO A 331 -1.66 -6.23 -4.96
CA PRO A 331 -1.47 -7.67 -4.91
C PRO A 331 -2.61 -8.35 -5.66
N ALA A 332 -2.28 -9.40 -6.41
CA ALA A 332 -3.21 -10.15 -7.24
C ALA A 332 -4.03 -11.16 -6.41
N LEU A 333 -4.71 -10.64 -5.38
CA LEU A 333 -5.59 -11.43 -4.51
C LEU A 333 -6.91 -11.66 -5.21
N GLU A 334 -7.47 -12.86 -5.07
CA GLU A 334 -8.75 -13.23 -5.70
C GLU A 334 -8.69 -13.11 -7.23
N ASP A 335 -9.84 -12.88 -7.89
CA ASP A 335 -9.89 -12.52 -9.30
C ASP A 335 -9.32 -11.11 -9.56
N SER A 336 -8.01 -10.92 -9.32
CA SER A 336 -7.29 -9.69 -9.60
C SER A 336 -6.08 -9.89 -10.52
N TYR A 337 -5.89 -8.94 -11.44
CA TYR A 337 -4.78 -8.96 -12.38
C TYR A 337 -3.44 -8.54 -11.76
N VAL A 338 -2.34 -9.18 -12.15
CA VAL A 338 -1.01 -8.97 -11.55
C VAL A 338 -0.40 -7.58 -11.82
N ASP A 339 -0.67 -6.97 -12.97
CA ASP A 339 -0.05 -5.70 -13.36
C ASP A 339 -0.92 -4.47 -13.09
N MET A 340 -1.99 -4.61 -12.30
CA MET A 340 -2.96 -3.54 -12.04
C MET A 340 -2.52 -2.55 -10.94
N GLY A 341 -2.53 -1.25 -11.27
CA GLY A 341 -2.64 -0.13 -10.32
C GLY A 341 -4.01 0.58 -10.40
N MET A 342 -4.21 1.63 -9.61
CA MET A 342 -5.46 2.41 -9.59
C MET A 342 -5.20 3.92 -9.43
N PRO A 343 -4.54 4.56 -10.41
CA PRO A 343 -4.33 6.01 -10.41
C PRO A 343 -5.64 6.82 -10.39
N GLU A 344 -6.77 6.20 -10.73
CA GLU A 344 -8.10 6.81 -10.74
C GLU A 344 -8.58 7.27 -9.36
N LEU A 345 -7.96 6.81 -8.27
CA LEU A 345 -8.19 7.37 -6.93
C LEU A 345 -7.90 8.88 -6.86
N ALA A 346 -7.24 9.46 -7.88
CA ALA A 346 -7.16 10.90 -8.08
C ALA A 346 -8.52 11.61 -8.04
N LEU A 347 -9.60 10.97 -8.50
CA LEU A 347 -10.95 11.54 -8.50
C LEU A 347 -11.51 11.76 -7.09
N THR A 348 -10.91 11.18 -6.05
CA THR A 348 -11.26 11.48 -4.65
C THR A 348 -10.89 12.91 -4.26
N GLY A 349 -9.98 13.57 -5.00
CA GLY A 349 -9.42 14.86 -4.64
C GLY A 349 -8.49 14.83 -3.43
N LYS A 350 -8.08 13.64 -2.96
CA LYS A 350 -7.26 13.45 -1.75
C LYS A 350 -5.92 12.79 -2.12
N SER A 351 -4.84 13.57 -2.08
CA SER A 351 -3.51 13.13 -2.56
C SER A 351 -2.96 11.93 -1.79
N ARG A 352 -3.36 11.76 -0.53
CA ARG A 352 -2.98 10.60 0.31
C ARG A 352 -3.38 9.23 -0.26
N TYR A 353 -4.35 9.18 -1.18
CA TYR A 353 -4.81 7.94 -1.82
C TYR A 353 -4.22 7.73 -3.22
N VAL A 354 -3.33 8.62 -3.67
CA VAL A 354 -2.70 8.56 -5.00
C VAL A 354 -1.21 8.50 -4.81
N GLN A 355 -0.60 7.39 -5.20
CA GLN A 355 0.85 7.19 -5.05
C GLN A 355 1.57 7.24 -6.40
N PRO A 356 2.84 7.67 -6.42
CA PRO A 356 3.70 7.49 -7.59
C PRO A 356 3.80 6.01 -7.99
N LEU A 357 3.84 5.73 -9.29
CA LEU A 357 3.96 4.37 -9.81
C LEU A 357 5.40 4.11 -10.29
N ALA A 358 6.01 3.00 -9.86
CA ALA A 358 7.38 2.62 -10.21
C ALA A 358 7.41 1.39 -11.15
N LEU A 359 6.79 1.54 -12.33
CA LEU A 359 6.39 0.41 -13.20
C LEU A 359 7.45 -0.06 -14.22
N LYS A 360 8.60 0.58 -14.22
CA LYS A 360 9.73 0.38 -15.14
C LYS A 360 10.43 -0.99 -15.07
N ASN A 361 10.06 -1.87 -14.15
CA ASN A 361 10.51 -3.26 -14.13
C ASN A 361 9.52 -4.20 -14.83
N LEU A 362 8.36 -3.65 -15.24
CA LEU A 362 7.38 -4.36 -16.04
C LEU A 362 7.80 -4.34 -17.51
N ALA A 363 7.58 -5.46 -18.18
CA ALA A 363 7.82 -5.64 -19.59
C ALA A 363 6.90 -4.75 -20.45
N PRO A 364 7.28 -4.43 -21.70
CA PRO A 364 6.49 -3.56 -22.58
C PRO A 364 5.05 -4.02 -22.87
N ASN A 365 4.77 -5.31 -22.73
CA ASN A 365 3.45 -5.90 -22.92
C ASN A 365 2.57 -5.85 -21.65
N GLN A 366 3.13 -5.50 -20.49
CA GLN A 366 2.41 -5.27 -19.25
C GLN A 366 1.96 -3.80 -19.14
N LEU A 367 1.12 -3.48 -18.16
CA LEU A 367 0.70 -2.11 -17.84
C LEU A 367 1.85 -1.27 -17.22
N ASN A 368 2.91 -1.03 -17.99
CA ASN A 368 4.22 -0.53 -17.52
C ASN A 368 4.35 1.00 -17.44
N SER A 369 3.27 1.75 -17.63
CA SER A 369 3.27 3.22 -17.59
C SER A 369 1.96 3.75 -17.04
N LEU A 370 1.96 4.99 -16.53
CA LEU A 370 0.73 5.66 -16.09
C LEU A 370 -0.30 5.74 -17.23
N THR A 371 0.16 5.95 -18.47
CA THR A 371 -0.72 5.91 -19.66
C THR A 371 -1.40 4.56 -19.82
N ALA A 372 -0.65 3.46 -19.71
CA ALA A 372 -1.22 2.11 -19.82
C ALA A 372 -2.19 1.81 -18.66
N GLN A 373 -1.86 2.24 -17.43
CA GLN A 373 -2.71 2.06 -16.26
C GLN A 373 -4.06 2.80 -16.35
N LEU A 374 -4.05 4.01 -16.93
CA LEU A 374 -5.24 4.85 -17.13
C LEU A 374 -5.99 4.54 -18.43
N ARG A 375 -5.42 3.71 -19.30
CA ARG A 375 -6.01 3.33 -20.59
C ARG A 375 -5.84 1.84 -20.78
N ASP A 376 -6.74 1.07 -20.17
CA ASP A 376 -6.87 -0.35 -20.44
C ASP A 376 -7.65 -0.59 -21.76
N LEU A 377 -7.81 -1.86 -22.15
CA LEU A 377 -8.51 -2.24 -23.39
C LEU A 377 -9.98 -1.78 -23.44
N THR A 378 -10.60 -1.50 -22.29
CA THR A 378 -12.03 -1.31 -22.14
C THR A 378 -12.42 0.10 -21.71
N VAL A 379 -11.53 0.84 -21.05
CA VAL A 379 -11.79 2.14 -20.43
C VAL A 379 -10.58 3.09 -20.58
N ASP A 380 -10.87 4.36 -20.85
CA ASP A 380 -9.89 5.46 -20.83
C ASP A 380 -10.25 6.48 -19.73
N MET A 381 -9.39 6.61 -18.72
CA MET A 381 -9.56 7.50 -17.58
C MET A 381 -8.63 8.72 -17.62
N ARG A 382 -7.87 8.92 -18.71
CA ARG A 382 -6.88 10.00 -18.79
C ARG A 382 -7.51 11.39 -18.62
N ALA A 383 -8.66 11.64 -19.23
CA ALA A 383 -9.40 12.90 -19.08
C ALA A 383 -9.77 13.16 -17.60
N ALA A 384 -10.26 12.13 -16.92
CA ALA A 384 -10.70 12.21 -15.54
C ALA A 384 -9.52 12.40 -14.56
N TYR A 385 -8.41 11.69 -14.79
CA TYR A 385 -7.18 11.86 -14.03
C TYR A 385 -6.59 13.27 -14.18
N LEU A 386 -6.46 13.77 -15.41
CA LEU A 386 -5.95 15.12 -15.68
C LEU A 386 -6.86 16.20 -15.07
N ALA A 387 -8.18 16.03 -15.18
CA ALA A 387 -9.16 16.94 -14.58
C ALA A 387 -9.09 17.00 -13.05
N ALA A 388 -8.71 15.89 -12.39
CA ALA A 388 -8.54 15.87 -10.94
C ALA A 388 -7.39 16.77 -10.47
N ASN A 389 -6.38 16.99 -11.34
CA ASN A 389 -5.23 17.87 -11.13
C ASN A 389 -4.58 17.71 -9.74
N ILE A 390 -4.31 16.46 -9.38
CA ILE A 390 -3.76 16.10 -8.08
C ILE A 390 -2.33 15.62 -8.22
N THR A 391 -1.46 16.07 -7.32
CA THR A 391 -0.10 15.56 -7.21
C THR A 391 -0.11 14.30 -6.34
N PRO A 392 0.38 13.15 -6.83
CA PRO A 392 0.54 11.96 -6.01
C PRO A 392 1.42 12.23 -4.78
N ALA A 393 1.11 11.59 -3.66
CA ALA A 393 1.90 11.65 -2.44
C ALA A 393 2.56 10.29 -2.15
N GLU A 394 3.76 10.32 -1.58
CA GLU A 394 4.45 9.10 -1.12
C GLU A 394 3.63 8.39 -0.03
N ALA A 395 3.73 7.06 0.00
CA ALA A 395 3.04 6.25 0.99
C ALA A 395 3.51 6.58 2.41
N ALA A 396 2.56 6.61 3.36
CA ALA A 396 2.85 6.69 4.79
C ALA A 396 2.39 5.41 5.52
N ASN A 397 2.60 4.24 4.90
CA ASN A 397 2.18 2.97 5.47
C ASN A 397 3.06 2.58 6.67
N SER A 398 2.46 1.89 7.63
CA SER A 398 3.17 1.28 8.76
C SER A 398 4.05 0.11 8.29
N THR A 399 5.09 -0.20 9.06
CA THR A 399 5.93 -1.39 8.80
C THR A 399 5.17 -2.70 8.98
N LEU A 400 4.14 -2.70 9.83
CA LEU A 400 3.19 -3.80 9.96
C LEU A 400 1.78 -3.23 9.83
N THR A 401 1.05 -3.67 8.81
CA THR A 401 -0.35 -3.30 8.59
C THR A 401 -1.24 -4.50 8.87
N VAL A 402 -2.22 -4.33 9.76
CA VAL A 402 -3.08 -5.41 10.25
C VAL A 402 -4.54 -5.03 10.01
N LEU A 403 -5.16 -5.65 9.02
CA LEU A 403 -6.55 -5.40 8.63
C LEU A 403 -7.37 -6.71 8.72
N PRO A 404 -7.79 -7.12 9.93
CA PRO A 404 -8.39 -8.45 10.14
C PRO A 404 -9.75 -8.62 9.44
N LYS A 405 -10.52 -7.55 9.26
CA LYS A 405 -11.83 -7.60 8.58
C LYS A 405 -11.71 -7.78 7.06
N SER A 406 -10.65 -7.28 6.45
CA SER A 406 -10.35 -7.48 5.01
C SER A 406 -9.40 -8.65 4.77
N GLY A 407 -8.82 -9.20 5.84
CA GLY A 407 -7.89 -10.32 5.79
C GLY A 407 -6.48 -9.96 5.32
N ASN A 408 -6.05 -8.70 5.45
CA ASN A 408 -4.73 -8.29 4.96
C ASN A 408 -3.74 -8.10 6.11
N LEU A 409 -2.71 -8.96 6.16
CA LEU A 409 -1.56 -8.83 7.05
C LEU A 409 -0.31 -8.52 6.22
N VAL A 410 0.20 -7.30 6.33
CA VAL A 410 1.27 -6.80 5.45
C VAL A 410 2.50 -6.35 6.23
N PHE A 411 3.65 -6.91 5.87
CA PHE A 411 4.96 -6.58 6.42
C PHE A 411 5.74 -5.71 5.42
N ARG A 412 6.28 -4.58 5.87
CA ARG A 412 7.01 -3.60 5.06
C ARG A 412 8.32 -3.19 5.71
N SER A 413 9.38 -3.16 4.91
CA SER A 413 10.66 -2.57 5.34
C SER A 413 10.67 -1.03 5.30
N GLY A 414 9.77 -0.42 4.51
CA GLY A 414 9.66 1.01 4.30
C GLY A 414 8.55 1.36 3.31
N ASN A 415 8.53 2.61 2.85
CA ASN A 415 7.53 3.16 1.94
C ASN A 415 8.07 3.51 0.55
N ASP A 416 9.37 3.32 0.31
CA ASP A 416 9.97 3.52 -1.01
C ASP A 416 9.68 2.34 -1.96
N SER A 417 9.84 2.54 -3.27
CA SER A 417 9.56 1.53 -4.29
C SER A 417 10.44 0.28 -4.24
N LEU A 418 11.52 0.32 -3.46
CA LEU A 418 12.44 -0.78 -3.26
C LEU A 418 12.21 -1.51 -1.93
N ALA A 419 11.20 -1.12 -1.16
CA ALA A 419 10.85 -1.77 0.09
C ALA A 419 10.54 -3.26 -0.13
N ASN A 420 11.00 -4.10 0.80
CA ASN A 420 10.47 -5.44 1.00
C ASN A 420 9.02 -5.34 1.49
N TYR A 421 8.16 -6.16 0.90
CA TYR A 421 6.73 -6.29 1.12
C TYR A 421 6.38 -7.78 1.11
N LEU A 422 5.82 -8.28 2.20
CA LEU A 422 5.23 -9.62 2.29
C LEU A 422 3.78 -9.45 2.76
N HIS A 423 2.84 -10.01 2.02
CA HIS A 423 1.42 -9.92 2.34
C HIS A 423 0.86 -11.33 2.50
N LEU A 424 0.36 -11.64 3.71
CA LEU A 424 -0.37 -12.86 4.02
C LEU A 424 -1.86 -12.61 4.02
N TYR A 425 -2.62 -13.56 3.47
CA TYR A 425 -4.04 -13.41 3.28
C TYR A 425 -4.88 -14.26 4.25
N GLY A 426 -5.53 -13.56 5.17
CA GLY A 426 -6.37 -14.09 6.25
C GLY A 426 -7.83 -13.70 6.09
N LYS A 427 -8.44 -14.02 4.95
CA LYS A 427 -9.81 -13.62 4.60
C LYS A 427 -10.87 -14.40 5.39
N ASN A 428 -11.80 -13.68 6.02
CA ASN A 428 -12.93 -14.25 6.79
C ASN A 428 -14.16 -13.32 6.74
N GLY A 429 -15.26 -13.77 7.34
CA GLY A 429 -16.44 -12.97 7.60
C GLY A 429 -17.10 -12.43 6.33
N LEU A 430 -17.44 -11.14 6.34
CA LEU A 430 -18.09 -10.49 5.20
C LEU A 430 -17.20 -10.50 3.96
N ALA A 431 -15.91 -10.23 4.10
CA ALA A 431 -15.02 -10.23 2.94
C ALA A 431 -15.07 -11.58 2.22
N GLN A 432 -15.14 -12.69 2.96
CA GLN A 432 -15.14 -14.05 2.40
C GLN A 432 -16.52 -14.53 1.90
N SER A 433 -17.60 -14.14 2.58
CA SER A 433 -18.91 -14.79 2.42
C SER A 433 -19.76 -14.26 1.26
N VAL A 434 -19.42 -13.10 0.68
CA VAL A 434 -20.30 -12.40 -0.29
C VAL A 434 -19.57 -11.93 -1.55
N THR A 435 -18.60 -12.72 -2.00
CA THR A 435 -17.69 -12.41 -3.11
C THR A 435 -18.26 -12.63 -4.49
N GLY A 436 -19.50 -13.13 -4.58
CA GLY A 436 -20.19 -13.29 -5.85
C GLY A 436 -19.51 -14.26 -6.82
N GLY A 437 -18.67 -15.17 -6.33
CA GLY A 437 -17.93 -16.12 -7.18
C GLY A 437 -16.50 -15.71 -7.50
N HIS A 438 -16.03 -14.57 -6.99
CA HIS A 438 -14.68 -14.07 -7.26
C HIS A 438 -13.60 -14.59 -6.29
N ASN A 439 -13.93 -15.54 -5.42
CA ASN A 439 -12.98 -16.12 -4.46
C ASN A 439 -11.91 -16.99 -5.15
N HIS A 440 -10.74 -17.12 -4.54
CA HIS A 440 -9.72 -18.13 -4.85
C HIS A 440 -9.56 -19.10 -3.69
N GLY A 441 -8.87 -20.23 -3.93
CA GLY A 441 -8.51 -21.20 -2.90
C GLY A 441 -7.28 -20.78 -2.09
N ASP A 442 -7.22 -19.52 -1.65
CA ASP A 442 -6.00 -18.81 -1.24
C ASP A 442 -5.93 -18.54 0.28
N ALA A 443 -6.73 -19.23 1.09
CA ALA A 443 -6.72 -19.05 2.55
C ALA A 443 -5.33 -19.34 3.12
N SER A 444 -4.73 -18.34 3.80
CA SER A 444 -3.34 -18.32 4.33
C SER A 444 -2.21 -18.21 3.30
N SER A 445 -2.54 -17.93 2.02
CA SER A 445 -1.54 -17.67 0.97
C SER A 445 -0.71 -16.43 1.30
N PHE A 446 0.40 -16.27 0.57
CA PHE A 446 1.19 -15.05 0.61
C PHE A 446 1.78 -14.67 -0.74
N ILE A 447 2.13 -13.39 -0.86
CA ILE A 447 2.84 -12.80 -2.00
C ILE A 447 4.02 -11.98 -1.47
N LEU A 448 5.15 -11.98 -2.20
CA LEU A 448 6.36 -11.25 -1.81
C LEU A 448 6.84 -10.36 -2.96
N HIS A 449 6.93 -9.06 -2.69
CA HIS A 449 7.57 -8.07 -3.55
C HIS A 449 8.73 -7.45 -2.78
N ALA A 450 9.90 -7.32 -3.40
CA ALA A 450 11.05 -6.69 -2.75
C ALA A 450 11.96 -6.07 -3.80
N LYS A 451 12.62 -4.97 -3.42
CA LYS A 451 13.66 -4.36 -4.27
C LYS A 451 13.13 -4.04 -5.68
N GLY A 452 11.89 -3.55 -5.76
CA GLY A 452 11.21 -3.20 -7.02
C GLY A 452 10.74 -4.39 -7.86
N GLN A 453 10.82 -5.62 -7.36
CA GLN A 453 10.50 -6.84 -8.10
C GLN A 453 9.50 -7.70 -7.35
N LEU A 454 8.47 -8.19 -8.06
CA LEU A 454 7.62 -9.28 -7.59
C LEU A 454 8.41 -10.60 -7.62
N LEU A 455 8.45 -11.33 -6.51
CA LEU A 455 9.34 -12.48 -6.33
C LEU A 455 8.61 -13.77 -5.95
N ALA A 456 7.70 -13.73 -4.96
CA ALA A 456 6.76 -14.83 -4.73
C ALA A 456 5.43 -14.42 -5.33
N LEU A 457 4.91 -15.24 -6.24
CA LEU A 457 3.72 -14.99 -7.04
C LEU A 457 2.47 -15.47 -6.32
N ASP A 458 1.41 -14.68 -6.42
CA ASP A 458 0.05 -15.21 -6.37
C ASP A 458 -0.39 -15.59 -7.80
N ALA A 459 -1.48 -16.33 -7.95
CA ALA A 459 -1.90 -16.93 -9.21
C ALA A 459 -2.34 -15.91 -10.28
N GLY A 460 -2.84 -14.76 -9.82
CA GLY A 460 -3.43 -13.72 -10.67
C GLY A 460 -4.75 -14.17 -11.29
N TYR A 461 -5.20 -13.45 -12.32
CA TYR A 461 -6.50 -13.69 -12.93
C TYR A 461 -6.39 -13.72 -14.45
N LEU A 462 -7.10 -14.62 -15.13
CA LEU A 462 -7.11 -14.63 -16.59
C LEU A 462 -8.41 -14.02 -17.09
N SER A 463 -9.50 -14.76 -16.90
CA SER A 463 -10.86 -14.30 -17.11
C SER A 463 -11.80 -15.28 -16.43
N SER A 464 -13.08 -14.94 -16.36
CA SER A 464 -14.12 -15.78 -15.77
C SER A 464 -14.11 -17.19 -16.36
N SER A 465 -13.94 -17.34 -17.67
CA SER A 465 -13.92 -18.66 -18.34
C SER A 465 -12.66 -19.49 -18.10
N TYR A 466 -11.57 -18.87 -17.64
CA TYR A 466 -10.29 -19.54 -17.36
C TYR A 466 -9.91 -19.51 -15.88
N ARG A 467 -10.82 -19.06 -15.02
CA ARG A 467 -10.59 -18.89 -13.58
C ARG A 467 -10.05 -20.14 -12.90
N ASP A 468 -10.60 -21.31 -13.22
CA ASP A 468 -10.17 -22.60 -12.65
C ASP A 468 -8.73 -23.00 -13.02
N SER A 469 -8.12 -22.33 -14.00
CA SER A 469 -6.72 -22.58 -14.38
C SER A 469 -5.74 -22.00 -13.36
N VAL A 470 -6.14 -20.94 -12.64
CA VAL A 470 -5.27 -20.19 -11.73
C VAL A 470 -5.82 -20.12 -10.31
N GLY A 471 -7.13 -20.16 -10.07
CA GLY A 471 -7.65 -19.91 -8.71
C GLY A 471 -7.63 -21.10 -7.72
N LYS A 472 -7.23 -22.30 -8.13
CA LYS A 472 -7.14 -23.47 -7.23
C LYS A 472 -6.03 -23.31 -6.20
N ALA A 473 -6.20 -23.91 -5.01
CA ALA A 473 -5.20 -23.92 -3.94
C ALA A 473 -3.79 -24.35 -4.39
N THR A 474 -3.67 -25.21 -5.40
CA THR A 474 -2.39 -25.65 -5.99
C THR A 474 -1.61 -24.56 -6.72
N ASN A 475 -2.18 -23.37 -6.89
CA ASN A 475 -1.55 -22.20 -7.52
C ASN A 475 -1.18 -21.10 -6.49
N HIS A 476 -1.32 -21.39 -5.20
CA HIS A 476 -1.17 -20.41 -4.12
C HIS A 476 -0.06 -20.81 -3.15
N ASN A 477 0.64 -19.84 -2.54
CA ASN A 477 1.70 -20.14 -1.57
C ASN A 477 1.14 -20.56 -0.20
N LEU A 478 0.64 -21.80 -0.07
CA LEU A 478 -0.01 -22.34 1.13
C LEU A 478 0.44 -23.78 1.45
N ILE A 479 -0.22 -24.45 2.40
CA ILE A 479 0.00 -25.88 2.70
C ILE A 479 -1.07 -26.73 2.02
N LEU A 480 -0.70 -27.70 1.18
CA LEU A 480 -1.65 -28.70 0.70
C LEU A 480 -1.77 -29.86 1.69
N VAL A 481 -2.97 -30.39 1.84
CA VAL A 481 -3.32 -31.61 2.58
C VAL A 481 -3.73 -32.65 1.56
N ASP A 482 -2.97 -33.74 1.46
CA ASP A 482 -3.14 -34.81 0.46
C ASP A 482 -3.24 -34.28 -0.98
N GLY A 483 -2.46 -33.24 -1.28
CA GLY A 483 -2.43 -32.59 -2.60
C GLY A 483 -3.58 -31.63 -2.89
N ALA A 484 -4.46 -31.38 -1.93
CA ALA A 484 -5.58 -30.44 -2.04
C ALA A 484 -5.50 -29.30 -1.00
N GLY A 485 -6.31 -28.26 -1.18
CA GLY A 485 -6.44 -27.15 -0.24
C GLY A 485 -7.86 -26.58 -0.30
N PRO A 486 -8.06 -25.31 0.12
CA PRO A 486 -9.36 -24.65 0.01
C PRO A 486 -9.93 -24.70 -1.40
N ALA A 487 -11.24 -24.87 -1.49
CA ALA A 487 -11.96 -24.76 -2.74
C ALA A 487 -11.93 -23.30 -3.24
N ILE A 488 -11.88 -23.15 -4.56
CA ILE A 488 -11.97 -21.84 -5.22
C ILE A 488 -13.33 -21.15 -4.95
N GLY A 489 -14.37 -21.92 -4.58
CA GLY A 489 -15.75 -21.45 -4.44
C GLY A 489 -16.45 -21.28 -5.79
N THR A 490 -17.79 -21.32 -5.77
CA THR A 490 -18.65 -21.10 -6.95
C THR A 490 -19.57 -19.90 -6.73
N ASP A 491 -20.14 -19.35 -7.79
CA ASP A 491 -21.08 -18.23 -7.70
C ASP A 491 -22.19 -18.50 -6.67
N GLY A 492 -22.26 -17.64 -5.65
CA GLY A 492 -23.26 -17.72 -4.59
C GLY A 492 -22.97 -18.71 -3.48
N THR A 493 -21.81 -19.39 -3.47
CA THR A 493 -21.34 -20.21 -2.35
C THR A 493 -20.14 -19.55 -1.65
N THR A 494 -20.09 -19.69 -0.32
CA THR A 494 -18.93 -19.26 0.47
C THR A 494 -17.76 -20.20 0.18
N ASN A 495 -16.53 -19.67 0.20
CA ASN A 495 -15.33 -20.52 0.21
C ASN A 495 -15.39 -21.45 1.47
N ASP A 496 -14.86 -22.65 1.38
CA ASP A 496 -14.91 -23.67 2.43
C ASP A 496 -13.86 -23.48 3.53
N ALA A 497 -12.94 -22.52 3.37
CA ALA A 497 -11.96 -22.13 4.37
C ALA A 497 -12.02 -20.63 4.70
N GLU A 498 -12.23 -20.33 5.98
CA GLU A 498 -11.94 -19.00 6.52
C GLU A 498 -10.53 -18.96 7.11
N ALA A 499 -9.84 -17.83 6.91
CA ALA A 499 -8.57 -17.55 7.54
C ALA A 499 -8.65 -16.31 8.43
N PHE A 500 -7.95 -16.30 9.56
CA PHE A 500 -8.04 -15.24 10.56
C PHE A 500 -6.65 -14.74 10.95
N ILE A 501 -6.50 -13.42 10.97
CA ILE A 501 -5.29 -12.77 11.48
C ILE A 501 -5.37 -12.69 13.00
N GLN A 502 -4.30 -13.08 13.68
CA GLN A 502 -4.21 -13.02 15.14
C GLN A 502 -2.78 -12.77 15.62
N ASN A 503 -2.62 -12.46 16.90
CA ASN A 503 -1.34 -12.33 17.61
C ASN A 503 -0.30 -11.49 16.85
N THR A 504 -0.58 -10.21 16.62
CA THR A 504 0.31 -9.33 15.87
C THR A 504 1.04 -8.34 16.78
N PHE A 505 2.33 -8.10 16.53
CA PHE A 505 3.06 -6.97 17.12
C PHE A 505 4.23 -6.58 16.25
N ASN A 506 4.75 -5.38 16.44
CA ASN A 506 6.00 -4.97 15.82
C ASN A 506 6.82 -4.07 16.76
N THR A 507 8.13 -4.19 16.62
CA THR A 507 9.16 -3.33 17.21
C THR A 507 10.05 -2.81 16.09
N ARG A 508 11.16 -2.13 16.41
CA ARG A 508 12.04 -1.57 15.37
C ARG A 508 12.66 -2.63 14.44
N GLN A 509 13.08 -3.77 14.99
CA GLN A 509 13.80 -4.82 14.27
C GLN A 509 13.00 -6.11 14.07
N LEU A 510 11.81 -6.27 14.66
CA LEU A 510 10.95 -7.42 14.43
C LEU A 510 9.51 -6.99 14.14
N ALA A 511 8.89 -7.62 13.16
CA ALA A 511 7.43 -7.64 13.05
C ALA A 511 6.95 -9.09 13.05
N TYR A 512 5.83 -9.34 13.72
CA TYR A 512 5.25 -10.66 13.90
C TYR A 512 3.73 -10.64 13.67
N GLY A 513 3.21 -11.71 13.08
CA GLY A 513 1.77 -11.94 13.00
C GLY A 513 1.46 -13.37 12.57
N GLU A 514 0.24 -13.81 12.89
CA GLU A 514 -0.25 -15.15 12.57
C GLU A 514 -1.46 -15.10 11.65
N VAL A 515 -1.55 -16.08 10.75
CA VAL A 515 -2.78 -16.40 10.02
C VAL A 515 -3.14 -17.84 10.33
N ARG A 516 -4.32 -18.06 10.94
CA ARG A 516 -4.88 -19.40 11.16
C ARG A 516 -5.96 -19.72 10.14
N THR A 517 -6.06 -20.96 9.72
CA THR A 517 -7.11 -21.48 8.82
C THR A 517 -7.36 -22.95 9.11
N ALA A 518 -8.46 -23.49 8.60
CA ALA A 518 -8.74 -24.91 8.64
C ALA A 518 -9.43 -25.36 7.35
N TYR A 519 -8.98 -26.49 6.80
CA TYR A 519 -9.60 -27.17 5.67
C TYR A 519 -9.19 -28.65 5.67
N LEU A 520 -10.01 -29.50 5.06
CA LEU A 520 -9.72 -30.94 4.93
C LEU A 520 -9.39 -31.60 6.29
N GLY A 521 -10.12 -31.22 7.35
CA GLY A 521 -9.92 -31.74 8.71
C GLY A 521 -8.62 -31.32 9.40
N THR A 522 -7.86 -30.41 8.79
CA THR A 522 -6.54 -29.97 9.25
C THR A 522 -6.58 -28.53 9.74
N ASN A 523 -6.04 -28.26 10.92
CA ASN A 523 -5.79 -26.91 11.42
C ASN A 523 -4.38 -26.46 11.03
N ILE A 524 -4.27 -25.27 10.47
CA ILE A 524 -3.00 -24.69 10.02
C ILE A 524 -2.86 -23.30 10.62
N THR A 525 -1.73 -23.01 11.26
CA THR A 525 -1.37 -21.66 11.72
C THR A 525 0.00 -21.27 11.16
N ARG A 526 0.00 -20.29 10.26
CA ARG A 526 1.21 -19.68 9.70
C ARG A 526 1.67 -18.53 10.58
N LYS A 527 2.82 -18.69 11.23
CA LYS A 527 3.46 -17.67 12.06
C LYS A 527 4.58 -17.01 11.27
N THR A 528 4.53 -15.69 11.12
CA THR A 528 5.50 -14.96 10.28
C THR A 528 6.31 -13.98 11.09
N LEU A 529 7.64 -14.03 10.96
CA LEU A 529 8.55 -13.02 11.47
C LEU A 529 9.21 -12.29 10.30
N GLN A 530 9.19 -10.96 10.31
CA GLN A 530 10.09 -10.14 9.50
C GLN A 530 11.30 -9.74 10.35
N VAL A 531 12.45 -10.33 10.07
CA VAL A 531 13.67 -10.14 10.85
C VAL A 531 14.50 -9.00 10.27
N ARG A 532 14.71 -7.96 11.07
CA ARG A 532 15.51 -6.76 10.77
C ARG A 532 15.17 -6.14 9.40
N LYS A 533 13.90 -6.23 8.99
CA LYS A 533 13.39 -5.78 7.69
C LYS A 533 14.12 -6.41 6.48
N ASN A 534 14.85 -7.51 6.69
CA ASN A 534 15.77 -8.09 5.71
C ASN A 534 15.21 -9.38 5.09
N TYR A 535 14.86 -10.36 5.92
CA TYR A 535 14.30 -11.65 5.48
C TYR A 535 13.10 -12.03 6.35
N TYR A 536 12.42 -13.10 5.95
CA TYR A 536 11.24 -13.60 6.63
C TYR A 536 11.45 -15.03 7.12
N LEU A 537 10.90 -15.34 8.29
CA LEU A 537 10.72 -16.71 8.78
C LEU A 537 9.23 -17.02 8.78
N LEU A 538 8.83 -18.12 8.14
CA LEU A 538 7.46 -18.63 8.14
C LEU A 538 7.47 -19.99 8.85
N ALA A 539 6.85 -20.05 10.02
CA ALA A 539 6.67 -21.27 10.79
C ALA A 539 5.21 -21.73 10.70
N ASP A 540 4.97 -22.81 9.97
CA ASP A 540 3.63 -23.37 9.74
C ASP A 540 3.37 -24.51 10.72
N PHE A 541 2.39 -24.34 11.60
CA PHE A 541 1.96 -25.35 12.57
C PHE A 541 0.75 -26.08 12.00
N VAL A 542 0.91 -27.37 11.70
CA VAL A 542 -0.11 -28.20 11.05
C VAL A 542 -0.51 -29.32 12.00
N ASN A 543 -1.81 -29.50 12.24
CA ASN A 543 -2.34 -30.57 13.10
C ASN A 543 -3.72 -31.06 12.64
N ALA A 544 -3.91 -32.37 12.58
CA ALA A 544 -5.15 -33.04 12.23
C ALA A 544 -5.38 -34.29 13.10
N PRO A 545 -6.64 -34.74 13.26
CA PRO A 545 -6.94 -35.99 13.98
C PRO A 545 -6.40 -37.25 13.29
N ALA A 546 -6.22 -37.22 11.97
CA ALA A 546 -5.72 -38.32 11.16
C ALA A 546 -4.38 -37.95 10.49
N ALA A 547 -3.62 -38.97 10.10
CA ALA A 547 -2.37 -38.77 9.39
C ALA A 547 -2.64 -38.35 7.93
N HIS A 548 -1.92 -37.32 7.48
CA HIS A 548 -2.01 -36.80 6.12
C HIS A 548 -0.62 -36.59 5.51
N ASN A 549 -0.58 -36.38 4.21
CA ASN A 549 0.59 -35.89 3.49
C ASN A 549 0.47 -34.37 3.32
N TYR A 550 1.38 -33.63 3.95
CA TYR A 550 1.42 -32.18 3.87
C TYR A 550 2.47 -31.72 2.88
N THR A 551 2.11 -30.78 1.99
CA THR A 551 3.05 -30.15 1.05
C THR A 551 3.10 -28.65 1.28
N TRP A 552 4.25 -28.14 1.71
CA TRP A 552 4.55 -26.71 1.70
C TRP A 552 4.98 -26.30 0.29
N GLN A 553 4.35 -25.28 -0.29
CA GLN A 553 4.64 -24.86 -1.66
C GLN A 553 4.97 -23.36 -1.81
N LEU A 554 5.88 -23.08 -2.73
CA LEU A 554 6.28 -21.72 -3.12
C LEU A 554 6.37 -21.56 -4.63
N HIS A 555 5.56 -20.64 -5.14
CA HIS A 555 5.47 -20.16 -6.50
C HIS A 555 6.36 -18.93 -6.65
N GLY A 556 7.60 -19.12 -7.10
CA GLY A 556 8.52 -18.00 -7.33
C GLY A 556 8.50 -17.50 -8.77
N TYR A 557 8.85 -16.23 -8.97
CA TYR A 557 8.94 -15.60 -10.28
C TYR A 557 10.24 -16.01 -10.98
N GLY A 558 10.16 -17.09 -11.74
CA GLY A 558 11.24 -17.60 -12.57
C GLY A 558 10.99 -19.05 -12.98
N LEU A 559 11.62 -19.47 -14.08
CA LEU A 559 11.47 -20.81 -14.61
C LEU A 559 12.82 -21.52 -14.66
N GLU A 560 12.83 -22.81 -14.36
CA GLU A 560 13.99 -23.67 -14.57
C GLU A 560 14.36 -23.65 -16.06
N ASN A 561 15.65 -23.43 -16.36
CA ASN A 561 16.13 -23.17 -17.72
C ASN A 561 15.48 -21.94 -18.39
N GLY A 562 14.96 -21.02 -17.58
CA GLY A 562 14.37 -19.76 -18.04
C GLY A 562 15.39 -18.76 -18.59
N THR A 563 14.88 -17.63 -19.06
CA THR A 563 15.66 -16.50 -19.59
C THR A 563 15.49 -15.27 -18.70
N ALA A 564 16.21 -14.17 -19.00
CA ALA A 564 15.96 -12.88 -18.34
C ALA A 564 14.48 -12.42 -18.46
N ALA A 565 13.81 -12.76 -19.56
CA ALA A 565 12.41 -12.40 -19.81
C ALA A 565 11.42 -13.20 -18.95
N THR A 566 11.66 -14.49 -18.72
CA THR A 566 10.80 -15.33 -17.85
C THR A 566 11.24 -15.28 -16.38
N GLY A 567 12.45 -14.77 -16.11
CA GLY A 567 13.17 -15.06 -14.87
C GLY A 567 13.74 -16.48 -14.89
N THR A 568 14.67 -16.76 -13.99
CA THR A 568 15.33 -18.06 -13.85
C THR A 568 15.03 -18.69 -12.50
N PHE A 569 15.08 -20.02 -12.45
CA PHE A 569 15.13 -20.79 -11.21
C PHE A 569 16.36 -21.67 -11.21
N THR A 570 17.07 -21.68 -10.09
CA THR A 570 18.18 -22.57 -9.79
C THR A 570 17.99 -23.15 -8.40
N ASP A 571 18.47 -24.36 -8.17
CA ASP A 571 18.29 -25.00 -6.87
C ASP A 571 19.55 -25.76 -6.42
N ASN A 572 19.57 -26.07 -5.14
CA ASN A 572 20.44 -27.07 -4.56
C ASN A 572 19.64 -27.92 -3.56
N LEU A 573 18.51 -28.46 -4.00
CA LEU A 573 17.57 -29.14 -3.11
C LEU A 573 18.15 -30.41 -2.49
N ALA A 574 18.95 -31.15 -3.27
CA ALA A 574 19.50 -32.44 -2.85
C ALA A 574 20.54 -32.34 -1.71
N THR A 575 21.27 -31.22 -1.62
CA THR A 575 22.35 -31.08 -0.61
C THR A 575 22.15 -29.93 0.36
N GLN A 576 21.48 -28.85 -0.05
CA GLN A 576 21.33 -27.64 0.75
C GLN A 576 19.87 -27.26 1.02
N GLN A 577 18.89 -27.92 0.39
CA GLN A 577 17.45 -27.65 0.60
C GLN A 577 17.05 -26.22 0.19
N GLU A 578 17.79 -25.65 -0.77
CA GLU A 578 17.61 -24.28 -1.25
C GLU A 578 16.99 -24.24 -2.66
N GLY A 579 16.01 -23.35 -2.85
CA GLY A 579 15.52 -22.92 -4.17
C GLY A 579 15.73 -21.42 -4.35
N ILE A 580 16.18 -20.99 -5.54
CA ILE A 580 16.50 -19.60 -5.84
C ILE A 580 15.82 -19.19 -7.15
N TRP A 581 14.93 -18.20 -7.07
CA TRP A 581 14.36 -17.53 -8.24
C TRP A 581 15.07 -16.20 -8.47
N GLN A 582 15.27 -15.84 -9.72
CA GLN A 582 15.85 -14.54 -10.11
C GLN A 582 14.99 -13.88 -11.18
N LYS A 583 14.74 -12.59 -10.99
CA LYS A 583 14.13 -11.73 -11.99
C LYS A 583 14.69 -10.31 -11.88
N ASN A 584 15.06 -9.69 -13.00
CA ASN A 584 15.51 -8.29 -13.07
C ASN A 584 16.66 -7.93 -12.10
N GLY A 585 17.59 -8.86 -11.83
CA GLY A 585 18.72 -8.63 -10.92
C GLY A 585 18.37 -8.80 -9.43
N VAL A 586 17.16 -9.27 -9.12
CA VAL A 586 16.69 -9.54 -7.76
C VAL A 586 16.44 -11.03 -7.59
N ASN A 587 16.98 -11.58 -6.51
CA ASN A 587 16.88 -12.99 -6.17
C ASN A 587 15.95 -13.19 -4.97
N LEU A 588 15.22 -14.31 -4.96
CA LEU A 588 14.54 -14.85 -3.79
C LEU A 588 15.14 -16.22 -3.48
N LYS A 589 15.87 -16.32 -2.37
CA LYS A 589 16.27 -17.61 -1.80
C LYS A 589 15.17 -18.10 -0.85
N ALA A 590 14.76 -19.35 -1.03
CA ALA A 590 13.93 -20.07 -0.08
C ALA A 590 14.70 -21.28 0.46
N HIS A 591 14.71 -21.42 1.78
CA HIS A 591 15.21 -22.58 2.50
C HIS A 591 14.09 -23.09 3.40
N VAL A 592 13.73 -24.36 3.30
CA VAL A 592 12.56 -24.90 4.02
C VAL A 592 12.98 -26.19 4.70
N THR A 593 12.46 -26.42 5.90
CA THR A 593 12.62 -27.69 6.61
C THR A 593 11.33 -28.04 7.35
N ALA A 594 11.29 -29.23 7.94
CA ALA A 594 10.17 -29.70 8.75
C ALA A 594 10.65 -30.38 10.03
N THR A 595 9.71 -30.68 10.93
CA THR A 595 9.96 -31.49 12.14
C THR A 595 10.49 -32.86 11.73
N GLY A 596 11.67 -33.24 12.23
CA GLY A 596 12.36 -34.45 11.81
C GLY A 596 12.88 -34.40 10.37
N SER A 597 13.08 -33.20 9.82
CA SER A 597 13.33 -32.93 8.39
C SER A 597 12.15 -33.27 7.47
N ALA A 598 12.12 -32.65 6.29
CA ALA A 598 11.15 -33.01 5.25
C ALA A 598 11.51 -34.34 4.58
N ASP A 599 10.50 -35.07 4.12
CA ASP A 599 10.68 -36.39 3.51
C ASP A 599 11.03 -36.27 2.01
N ALA A 600 10.64 -35.16 1.37
CA ALA A 600 11.01 -34.88 -0.02
C ALA A 600 11.09 -33.38 -0.32
N TYR A 601 12.03 -33.04 -1.20
CA TYR A 601 12.18 -31.71 -1.83
C TYR A 601 12.06 -31.89 -3.32
N THR A 602 10.99 -31.39 -3.91
CA THR A 602 10.71 -31.53 -5.34
C THR A 602 10.34 -30.20 -5.96
N LYS A 603 10.21 -30.18 -7.29
CA LYS A 603 9.82 -29.01 -8.06
C LYS A 603 8.73 -29.37 -9.05
N GLY A 604 7.83 -28.43 -9.28
CA GLY A 604 6.78 -28.49 -10.29
C GLY A 604 6.89 -27.33 -11.27
N THR A 605 6.10 -27.40 -12.34
CA THR A 605 5.84 -26.27 -13.24
C THR A 605 4.38 -25.92 -13.12
N ASN A 606 4.07 -24.68 -12.75
CA ASN A 606 2.71 -24.14 -12.71
C ASN A 606 2.57 -22.96 -13.67
N ILE A 607 1.32 -22.53 -13.88
CA ILE A 607 0.98 -21.40 -14.75
C ILE A 607 0.30 -20.31 -13.94
N HIS A 608 0.87 -19.11 -13.95
CA HIS A 608 0.27 -17.94 -13.31
C HIS A 608 0.05 -16.87 -14.36
N GLU A 609 -0.91 -15.98 -14.13
CA GLU A 609 -0.94 -14.73 -14.88
C GLU A 609 0.29 -13.89 -14.50
N VAL A 610 0.98 -13.33 -15.48
CA VAL A 610 1.99 -12.29 -15.21
C VAL A 610 1.83 -11.06 -16.12
N THR A 611 1.06 -11.19 -17.19
CA THR A 611 0.63 -10.10 -18.07
C THR A 611 -0.89 -10.21 -18.24
N TYR A 612 -1.59 -9.08 -18.34
CA TYR A 612 -3.04 -9.04 -18.52
C TYR A 612 -3.58 -10.19 -19.39
N ASN A 613 -4.37 -11.07 -18.76
CA ASN A 613 -5.07 -12.20 -19.39
C ASN A 613 -4.15 -13.15 -20.18
N LYS A 614 -2.89 -13.30 -19.75
CA LYS A 614 -1.92 -14.23 -20.33
C LYS A 614 -1.19 -14.99 -19.23
N SER A 615 -1.16 -16.31 -19.35
CA SER A 615 -0.41 -17.17 -18.45
C SER A 615 1.04 -17.32 -18.89
N GLU A 616 1.93 -17.41 -17.91
CA GLU A 616 3.32 -17.83 -18.09
C GLU A 616 3.66 -18.96 -17.13
N LYS A 617 4.60 -19.81 -17.55
CA LYS A 617 5.10 -20.91 -16.72
C LYS A 617 6.14 -20.40 -15.74
N HIS A 618 6.11 -20.93 -14.53
CA HIS A 618 7.16 -20.71 -13.53
C HIS A 618 7.40 -22.01 -12.74
N THR A 619 8.57 -22.09 -12.09
CA THR A 619 8.91 -23.22 -11.22
C THR A 619 8.32 -23.04 -9.83
N THR A 620 7.74 -24.10 -9.30
CA THR A 620 7.19 -24.19 -7.94
C THR A 620 8.06 -25.12 -7.11
N LEU A 621 8.45 -24.70 -5.91
CA LEU A 621 9.11 -25.55 -4.92
C LEU A 621 8.06 -26.28 -4.08
N LEU A 622 8.22 -27.59 -3.87
CA LEU A 622 7.32 -28.45 -3.11
C LEU A 622 8.11 -29.21 -2.05
N VAL A 623 7.74 -29.04 -0.78
CA VAL A 623 8.43 -29.64 0.38
C VAL A 623 7.44 -30.46 1.18
N GLN A 624 7.70 -31.76 1.31
CA GLN A 624 6.68 -32.72 1.77
C GLN A 624 7.01 -33.33 3.12
N LYS A 625 5.95 -33.53 3.93
CA LYS A 625 5.98 -34.37 5.13
C LYS A 625 4.80 -35.34 5.08
N ASN A 626 5.07 -36.63 5.13
CA ASN A 626 4.14 -37.69 4.77
C ASN A 626 3.69 -38.51 5.98
N GLY A 627 2.43 -38.91 6.00
CA GLY A 627 1.88 -39.87 6.96
C GLY A 627 1.93 -39.40 8.42
N VAL A 628 1.78 -38.10 8.69
CA VAL A 628 1.82 -37.54 10.05
C VAL A 628 0.53 -36.81 10.40
N THR A 629 0.11 -36.89 11.66
CA THR A 629 -1.03 -36.11 12.19
C THR A 629 -0.64 -34.66 12.45
N GLN A 630 0.63 -34.42 12.79
CA GLN A 630 1.15 -33.11 13.14
C GLN A 630 2.56 -32.91 12.58
N THR A 631 2.86 -31.70 12.13
CA THR A 631 4.22 -31.27 11.77
C THR A 631 4.37 -29.76 11.93
N GLN A 632 5.61 -29.29 11.99
CA GLN A 632 5.94 -27.89 11.78
C GLN A 632 6.79 -27.80 10.52
N PHE A 633 6.48 -26.86 9.64
CA PHE A 633 7.44 -26.41 8.62
C PHE A 633 8.09 -25.11 9.10
N LEU A 634 9.38 -24.93 8.83
CA LEU A 634 10.08 -23.67 9.05
C LEU A 634 10.79 -23.26 7.77
N ALA A 635 10.38 -22.13 7.19
CA ALA A 635 10.92 -21.58 5.97
C ALA A 635 11.62 -20.25 6.23
N LEU A 636 12.77 -20.03 5.60
CA LEU A 636 13.45 -18.74 5.48
C LEU A 636 13.32 -18.24 4.04
N LEU A 637 12.72 -17.05 3.88
CA LEU A 637 12.61 -16.36 2.60
C LEU A 637 13.46 -15.09 2.61
N HIS A 638 14.52 -15.06 1.79
CA HIS A 638 15.44 -13.94 1.73
C HIS A 638 15.47 -13.32 0.33
N PRO A 639 14.88 -12.11 0.16
CA PRO A 639 15.07 -11.31 -1.04
C PRO A 639 16.43 -10.59 -1.00
N TYR A 640 17.27 -10.77 -2.03
CA TYR A 640 18.61 -10.17 -2.10
C TYR A 640 18.97 -9.76 -3.54
N THR A 641 19.95 -8.86 -3.69
CA THR A 641 20.53 -8.54 -5.00
C THR A 641 21.85 -9.26 -5.20
N THR A 642 22.78 -9.08 -4.25
CA THR A 642 24.18 -9.53 -4.39
C THR A 642 24.52 -10.63 -3.39
N ASN A 643 24.27 -10.39 -2.10
CA ASN A 643 24.65 -11.31 -1.03
C ASN A 643 23.41 -11.93 -0.39
N ALA A 644 23.36 -13.26 -0.37
CA ALA A 644 22.40 -14.02 0.41
C ALA A 644 22.98 -14.37 1.79
N ALA A 645 22.10 -14.59 2.78
CA ALA A 645 22.49 -15.32 3.97
C ALA A 645 22.80 -16.79 3.58
N THR A 646 23.78 -17.37 4.27
CA THR A 646 24.03 -18.82 4.26
C THR A 646 23.07 -19.45 5.24
N VAL A 647 22.34 -20.48 4.82
CA VAL A 647 21.33 -21.14 5.66
C VAL A 647 21.68 -22.62 5.80
N THR A 648 21.50 -23.18 6.99
CA THR A 648 21.68 -24.60 7.26
C THR A 648 20.50 -25.14 8.05
N THR A 649 20.05 -26.35 7.72
CA THR A 649 19.01 -27.04 8.51
C THR A 649 19.61 -27.61 9.78
N THR A 650 18.86 -27.45 10.87
CA THR A 650 19.19 -27.87 12.22
C THR A 650 18.08 -28.70 12.87
N SER A 651 17.10 -29.14 12.08
CA SER A 651 15.96 -29.93 12.54
C SER A 651 16.41 -31.18 13.31
N THR A 652 15.70 -31.45 14.39
CA THR A 652 15.78 -32.70 15.17
C THR A 652 14.50 -33.50 14.98
N ASN A 653 14.40 -34.69 15.58
CA ASN A 653 13.15 -35.47 15.55
C ASN A 653 11.93 -34.71 16.07
N ASN A 654 12.14 -33.72 16.95
CA ASN A 654 11.07 -32.97 17.61
C ASN A 654 10.95 -31.52 17.13
N THR A 655 11.88 -31.05 16.29
CA THR A 655 11.93 -29.63 15.87
C THR A 655 12.14 -29.47 14.38
N ALA A 656 11.50 -28.44 13.80
CA ALA A 656 11.87 -27.87 12.51
C ALA A 656 12.82 -26.70 12.77
N GLY A 657 14.10 -26.83 12.42
CA GLY A 657 15.13 -25.86 12.81
C GLY A 657 16.02 -25.43 11.66
N LEU A 658 16.46 -24.16 11.68
CA LEU A 658 17.49 -23.65 10.78
C LEU A 658 18.38 -22.61 11.47
N ALA A 659 19.61 -22.47 10.95
CA ALA A 659 20.51 -21.36 11.28
C ALA A 659 20.81 -20.55 10.02
N ALA A 660 20.92 -19.23 10.16
CA ALA A 660 21.23 -18.31 9.07
C ALA A 660 22.40 -17.40 9.46
N THR A 661 23.40 -17.28 8.59
CA THR A 661 24.60 -16.46 8.85
C THR A 661 24.84 -15.48 7.72
N ASN A 662 25.20 -14.25 8.06
CA ASN A 662 25.69 -13.23 7.13
C ASN A 662 26.85 -12.45 7.78
N ALA A 663 27.35 -11.42 7.11
CA ALA A 663 28.49 -10.63 7.59
C ALA A 663 28.25 -9.92 8.94
N ALA A 664 26.99 -9.69 9.32
CA ALA A 664 26.62 -8.94 10.51
C ALA A 664 26.04 -9.80 11.63
N TYR A 665 25.36 -10.91 11.31
CA TYR A 665 24.59 -11.69 12.28
C TYR A 665 24.75 -13.21 12.09
N GLN A 666 24.66 -13.91 13.22
CA GLN A 666 24.42 -15.34 13.30
C GLN A 666 23.07 -15.56 13.98
N ASP A 667 22.14 -16.11 13.22
CA ASP A 667 20.75 -16.30 13.61
C ASP A 667 20.43 -17.80 13.72
N ILE A 668 19.55 -18.14 14.65
CA ILE A 668 18.92 -19.45 14.75
C ILE A 668 17.43 -19.33 14.98
N ALA A 669 16.67 -20.22 14.38
CA ALA A 669 15.26 -20.42 14.71
C ALA A 669 14.89 -21.91 14.74
N TRP A 670 13.94 -22.26 15.59
CA TRP A 670 13.27 -23.55 15.51
C TRP A 670 11.81 -23.47 15.95
N ALA A 671 11.00 -24.35 15.38
CA ALA A 671 9.61 -24.56 15.74
C ALA A 671 9.40 -25.98 16.27
N GLN A 672 8.54 -26.14 17.27
CA GLN A 672 8.22 -27.41 17.89
C GLN A 672 6.75 -27.51 18.30
N ALA A 673 6.23 -28.72 18.40
CA ALA A 673 4.83 -29.00 18.66
C ALA A 673 4.36 -28.51 20.04
N ASP A 674 5.19 -28.71 21.05
CA ASP A 674 4.88 -28.56 22.47
C ASP A 674 5.75 -27.47 23.13
N THR A 675 5.77 -27.47 24.46
CA THR A 675 6.55 -26.52 25.25
C THR A 675 7.63 -27.21 26.08
N SER A 676 8.12 -28.35 25.59
CA SER A 676 9.24 -29.06 26.18
C SER A 676 10.51 -28.22 26.02
N TYR A 677 11.40 -28.24 27.02
CA TYR A 677 12.66 -27.54 26.93
C TYR A 677 13.58 -28.23 25.93
N THR A 678 13.96 -27.52 24.87
CA THR A 678 14.80 -28.03 23.79
C THR A 678 16.04 -27.16 23.66
N THR A 679 17.18 -27.80 23.39
CA THR A 679 18.43 -27.12 23.13
C THR A 679 18.90 -27.32 21.70
N TYR A 680 19.65 -26.34 21.21
CA TYR A 680 20.41 -26.41 19.98
C TYR A 680 21.86 -26.06 20.27
N SER A 681 22.78 -26.84 19.72
CA SER A 681 24.20 -26.52 19.67
C SER A 681 24.76 -26.74 18.27
N ASN A 682 25.78 -25.96 17.91
CA ASN A 682 26.63 -26.25 16.76
C ASN A 682 28.08 -25.91 17.12
N ASN A 683 29.04 -26.26 16.24
CA ASN A 683 30.46 -26.07 16.53
C ASN A 683 30.89 -24.59 16.69
N ASN A 684 30.04 -23.63 16.31
CA ASN A 684 30.35 -22.19 16.26
C ASN A 684 29.52 -21.36 17.26
N LEU A 685 28.53 -21.95 17.92
CA LEU A 685 27.62 -21.29 18.87
C LEU A 685 27.53 -22.11 20.16
N PRO A 686 27.70 -21.48 21.33
CA PRO A 686 27.22 -22.02 22.60
C PRO A 686 25.75 -22.47 22.52
N GLU A 687 25.41 -23.45 23.35
CA GLU A 687 24.07 -24.06 23.36
C GLU A 687 22.97 -23.02 23.61
N VAL A 688 21.97 -22.94 22.72
CA VAL A 688 20.77 -22.12 22.90
C VAL A 688 19.63 -23.02 23.36
N GLY A 689 18.99 -22.70 24.49
CA GLY A 689 17.90 -23.52 25.03
C GLY A 689 16.61 -22.74 25.23
N SER A 690 15.45 -23.31 24.90
CA SER A 690 14.15 -22.68 25.12
C SER A 690 13.02 -23.70 25.24
N ASP A 691 11.95 -23.32 25.95
CA ASP A 691 10.69 -24.07 26.05
C ASP A 691 9.58 -23.51 25.14
N ALA A 692 9.92 -22.57 24.26
CA ALA A 692 8.97 -21.92 23.37
C ALA A 692 8.59 -22.81 22.18
N ARG A 693 7.38 -22.62 21.66
CA ARG A 693 6.92 -23.35 20.48
C ARG A 693 7.58 -22.84 19.21
N LEU A 694 7.92 -21.55 19.17
CA LEU A 694 8.75 -20.94 18.13
C LEU A 694 9.80 -20.07 18.80
N THR A 695 11.07 -20.38 18.56
CA THR A 695 12.22 -19.67 19.09
C THR A 695 13.00 -19.02 17.96
N PHE A 696 13.48 -17.81 18.20
CA PHE A 696 14.48 -17.12 17.40
C PHE A 696 15.52 -16.51 18.33
N TYR A 697 16.80 -16.71 18.03
CA TYR A 697 17.92 -16.09 18.73
C TYR A 697 18.95 -15.59 17.72
N SER A 698 19.56 -14.46 18.03
CA SER A 698 20.51 -13.79 17.18
C SER A 698 21.63 -13.18 18.01
N GLN A 699 22.86 -13.36 17.52
CA GLN A 699 24.01 -12.60 17.95
C GLN A 699 24.62 -11.84 16.77
N ASP A 700 25.32 -10.76 17.07
CA ASP A 700 26.15 -10.09 16.08
C ASP A 700 27.45 -10.88 15.79
N ASN A 701 28.23 -10.40 14.83
CA ASN A 701 29.50 -11.02 14.46
C ASN A 701 30.60 -10.93 15.53
N THR A 702 30.40 -10.15 16.61
CA THR A 702 31.29 -10.10 17.78
C THR A 702 30.93 -11.15 18.84
N GLY A 703 29.81 -11.86 18.64
CA GLY A 703 29.27 -12.80 19.63
C GLY A 703 28.38 -12.14 20.68
N SER A 704 28.01 -10.87 20.49
CA SER A 704 27.16 -10.14 21.42
C SER A 704 25.68 -10.38 21.10
N PHE A 705 24.84 -10.42 22.13
CA PHE A 705 23.38 -10.56 21.97
C PHE A 705 22.83 -9.46 21.06
N ALA A 706 22.08 -9.86 20.02
CA ALA A 706 21.42 -8.91 19.13
C ALA A 706 19.90 -8.94 19.33
N GLN A 707 19.30 -10.12 19.31
CA GLN A 707 17.84 -10.25 19.30
C GLN A 707 17.38 -11.64 19.75
N ALA A 708 16.23 -11.70 20.40
CA ALA A 708 15.53 -12.92 20.76
C ALA A 708 14.02 -12.77 20.58
N PHE A 709 13.38 -13.85 20.17
CA PHE A 709 11.94 -14.00 20.19
C PHE A 709 11.55 -15.40 20.64
N VAL A 710 10.54 -15.49 21.51
CA VAL A 710 9.93 -16.73 21.95
C VAL A 710 8.41 -16.63 21.86
N GLU A 711 7.76 -17.64 21.28
CA GLU A 711 6.30 -17.76 21.22
C GLU A 711 5.82 -18.78 22.26
N GLN A 712 4.91 -18.34 23.15
CA GLN A 712 4.43 -19.14 24.30
C GLN A 712 5.55 -19.71 25.19
N GLY A 713 6.70 -19.05 25.23
CA GLY A 713 7.86 -19.44 26.03
C GLY A 713 7.81 -18.87 27.44
N THR A 714 8.51 -19.53 28.35
CA THR A 714 8.87 -18.98 29.66
C THR A 714 10.36 -18.74 29.79
N THR A 715 11.21 -19.38 29.00
CA THR A 715 12.66 -19.33 29.19
C THR A 715 13.42 -19.35 27.86
N LEU A 716 14.53 -18.62 27.82
CA LEU A 716 15.56 -18.70 26.79
C LEU A 716 16.94 -18.57 27.44
N GLN A 717 17.83 -19.51 27.12
CA GLN A 717 19.21 -19.57 27.61
C GLN A 717 20.21 -19.56 26.46
N TYR A 718 21.39 -19.03 26.74
CA TYR A 718 22.57 -19.07 25.88
C TYR A 718 23.79 -19.51 26.71
N GLY A 719 24.26 -20.73 26.46
CA GLY A 719 25.14 -21.46 27.37
C GLY A 719 24.50 -21.55 28.77
N ALA A 720 25.28 -21.21 29.80
CA ALA A 720 24.77 -21.12 31.17
C ALA A 720 24.02 -19.80 31.48
N SER A 721 23.95 -18.87 30.54
CA SER A 721 23.37 -17.54 30.77
C SER A 721 21.87 -17.50 30.45
N GLN A 722 21.07 -17.01 31.38
CA GLN A 722 19.64 -16.78 31.17
C GLN A 722 19.44 -15.51 30.34
N VAL A 723 18.96 -15.62 29.11
CA VAL A 723 18.68 -14.46 28.23
C VAL A 723 17.39 -13.77 28.66
N LEU A 724 16.33 -14.56 28.86
CA LEU A 724 15.06 -14.09 29.42
C LEU A 724 14.37 -15.19 30.22
N GLN A 725 13.64 -14.83 31.27
CA GLN A 725 12.77 -15.71 32.04
C GLN A 725 11.46 -14.99 32.34
N SER A 726 10.34 -15.66 32.11
CA SER A 726 8.98 -15.16 32.33
C SER A 726 8.26 -16.06 33.32
N THR A 727 7.42 -15.49 34.19
CA THR A 727 6.58 -16.27 35.13
C THR A 727 5.35 -16.88 34.46
N GLN A 728 4.96 -16.38 33.29
CA GLN A 728 3.89 -16.93 32.47
C GLN A 728 4.34 -17.18 31.03
N ARG A 729 3.71 -18.16 30.37
CA ARG A 729 3.88 -18.36 28.92
C ARG A 729 3.36 -17.14 28.17
N ALA A 730 4.24 -16.51 27.41
CA ALA A 730 3.95 -15.31 26.64
C ALA A 730 4.72 -15.31 25.32
N ASN A 731 4.27 -14.47 24.38
CA ASN A 731 5.07 -14.13 23.21
C ASN A 731 5.95 -12.96 23.62
N ILE A 732 7.26 -13.15 23.58
CA ILE A 732 8.25 -12.19 24.06
C ILE A 732 9.23 -11.89 22.94
N ASN A 733 9.43 -10.62 22.64
CA ASN A 733 10.53 -10.12 21.82
C ASN A 733 11.46 -9.30 22.70
N TRP A 734 12.76 -9.47 22.51
CA TRP A 734 13.79 -8.68 23.15
C TRP A 734 14.92 -8.40 22.16
N GLN A 735 15.32 -7.14 22.00
CA GLN A 735 16.32 -6.78 21.01
C GLN A 735 17.18 -5.60 21.44
N GLN A 736 18.45 -5.66 21.08
CA GLN A 736 19.37 -4.55 21.21
C GLN A 736 19.33 -3.71 19.93
N THR A 737 18.92 -2.45 20.07
CA THR A 737 18.78 -1.54 18.92
C THR A 737 20.03 -0.67 18.70
N ASP A 738 20.79 -0.40 19.77
CA ASP A 738 22.14 0.14 19.73
C ASP A 738 22.89 -0.20 21.05
N LEU A 739 24.06 0.40 21.28
CA LEU A 739 24.89 0.11 22.46
C LEU A 739 24.20 0.32 23.82
N THR A 740 23.23 1.22 23.92
CA THR A 740 22.54 1.53 25.18
C THR A 740 21.02 1.34 25.13
N HIS A 741 20.44 1.14 23.95
CA HIS A 741 18.99 1.05 23.77
C HIS A 741 18.54 -0.36 23.42
N TYR A 742 17.56 -0.83 24.17
CA TYR A 742 16.87 -2.08 23.93
C TYR A 742 15.38 -1.83 23.76
N GLU A 743 14.73 -2.71 23.01
CA GLU A 743 13.29 -2.72 22.82
C GLU A 743 12.75 -4.13 23.00
N GLY A 744 11.51 -4.23 23.45
CA GLY A 744 10.85 -5.51 23.57
C GLY A 744 9.35 -5.43 23.45
N TYR A 745 8.75 -6.60 23.42
CA TYR A 745 7.31 -6.79 23.47
C TYR A 745 7.00 -7.97 24.39
N VAL A 746 5.90 -7.88 25.12
CA VAL A 746 5.28 -9.02 25.81
C VAL A 746 3.79 -9.06 25.49
N SER A 747 3.23 -10.24 25.25
CA SER A 747 1.84 -10.38 24.83
C SER A 747 0.80 -10.39 25.95
N ARG A 748 1.22 -10.35 27.22
CA ARG A 748 0.33 -10.44 28.38
C ARG A 748 1.01 -10.02 29.68
N ASN A 749 0.24 -10.03 30.76
CA ASN A 749 0.75 -9.82 32.10
C ASN A 749 1.72 -10.96 32.49
N THR A 750 2.88 -10.58 33.02
CA THR A 750 3.92 -11.50 33.49
C THR A 750 4.99 -10.70 34.23
N SER A 751 5.80 -11.39 35.03
CA SER A 751 7.10 -10.87 35.47
C SER A 751 8.15 -11.36 34.50
N LEU A 752 8.86 -10.45 33.83
CA LEU A 752 9.87 -10.74 32.83
C LEU A 752 11.24 -10.32 33.34
N THR A 753 12.12 -11.30 33.56
CA THR A 753 13.54 -11.09 33.86
C THR A 753 14.35 -11.18 32.57
N LEU A 754 15.19 -10.18 32.30
CA LEU A 754 16.03 -10.07 31.11
C LEU A 754 17.50 -9.96 31.49
N ALA A 755 18.40 -10.61 30.75
CA ALA A 755 19.83 -10.29 30.81
C ALA A 755 20.05 -8.85 30.32
N LEU A 756 20.69 -8.04 31.16
CA LEU A 756 20.98 -6.64 30.87
C LEU A 756 22.34 -6.25 31.50
N PRO A 757 23.39 -6.07 30.68
CA PRO A 757 24.77 -5.97 31.18
C PRO A 757 25.06 -4.69 31.97
N ALA A 758 24.19 -3.69 31.91
CA ALA A 758 24.35 -2.43 32.63
C ALA A 758 23.02 -1.97 33.25
N PRO A 759 23.06 -1.25 34.38
CA PRO A 759 21.86 -0.74 35.03
C PRO A 759 21.01 0.12 34.09
N PRO A 760 19.68 -0.03 34.08
CA PRO A 760 18.82 0.82 33.28
C PRO A 760 18.77 2.24 33.86
N THR A 761 18.90 3.27 33.01
CA THR A 761 18.50 4.65 33.33
C THR A 761 17.02 4.87 33.10
N THR A 762 16.42 4.11 32.19
CA THR A 762 15.04 4.31 31.77
C THR A 762 14.45 2.97 31.39
N VAL A 763 13.25 2.68 31.92
CA VAL A 763 12.39 1.57 31.51
C VAL A 763 11.03 2.17 31.25
N VAL A 764 10.50 2.02 30.03
CA VAL A 764 9.23 2.63 29.61
C VAL A 764 8.37 1.62 28.87
N GLY A 765 7.07 1.65 29.14
CA GLY A 765 6.07 0.80 28.50
C GLY A 765 4.70 1.10 29.09
N ALA A 766 3.64 0.99 28.28
CA ALA A 766 2.29 1.40 28.69
C ALA A 766 1.74 0.58 29.87
N ASN A 767 2.13 -0.69 29.98
CA ASN A 767 1.62 -1.63 30.99
C ASN A 767 2.73 -2.13 31.93
N ILE A 768 3.72 -1.30 32.23
CA ILE A 768 4.75 -1.61 33.24
C ILE A 768 4.28 -1.05 34.58
N SER A 769 4.16 -1.92 35.59
CA SER A 769 3.79 -1.51 36.96
C SER A 769 4.99 -1.29 37.87
N ASP A 770 6.07 -2.04 37.66
CA ASP A 770 7.31 -1.93 38.44
C ASP A 770 8.49 -2.52 37.66
N TYR A 771 9.72 -2.19 38.06
CA TYR A 771 10.91 -2.87 37.61
C TYR A 771 12.03 -2.83 38.66
N ASN A 772 12.86 -3.86 38.69
CA ASN A 772 14.02 -3.96 39.57
C ASN A 772 15.24 -4.48 38.83
N TYR A 773 16.41 -3.87 39.07
CA TYR A 773 17.68 -4.29 38.47
C TYR A 773 18.59 -4.95 39.51
N ASN A 774 19.02 -6.17 39.24
CA ASN A 774 20.00 -6.88 40.04
C ASN A 774 21.38 -6.69 39.41
N ILE A 775 22.21 -5.83 40.02
CA ILE A 775 23.56 -5.53 39.53
C ILE A 775 24.51 -6.74 39.56
N THR A 776 24.37 -7.62 40.55
CA THR A 776 25.24 -8.79 40.71
C THR A 776 24.92 -9.85 39.66
N ALA A 777 23.63 -10.05 39.36
CA ALA A 777 23.20 -10.99 38.33
C ALA A 777 23.23 -10.39 36.92
N GLY A 778 23.32 -9.06 36.78
CA GLY A 778 23.20 -8.38 35.50
C GLY A 778 21.83 -8.58 34.86
N THR A 779 20.76 -8.54 35.66
CA THR A 779 19.40 -8.82 35.18
C THR A 779 18.41 -7.72 35.56
N LEU A 780 17.45 -7.47 34.66
CA LEU A 780 16.33 -6.56 34.85
C LEU A 780 15.02 -7.36 34.93
N ALA A 781 14.34 -7.31 36.07
CA ALA A 781 12.98 -7.81 36.23
C ALA A 781 11.97 -6.68 35.99
N ILE A 782 10.98 -6.91 35.14
CA ILE A 782 9.91 -5.96 34.81
C ILE A 782 8.57 -6.63 35.07
N GLU A 783 7.70 -5.97 35.83
CA GLU A 783 6.33 -6.40 36.08
C GLU A 783 5.38 -5.79 35.05
N PHE A 784 4.73 -6.64 34.26
CA PHE A 784 3.74 -6.24 33.27
C PHE A 784 2.33 -6.55 33.73
N SER A 785 1.43 -5.57 33.61
CA SER A 785 0.00 -5.72 33.88
C SER A 785 -0.82 -6.15 32.65
N GLY A 786 -0.19 -6.22 31.47
CA GLY A 786 -0.85 -6.57 30.21
C GLY A 786 0.12 -6.54 29.01
N PRO A 787 -0.38 -6.74 27.78
CA PRO A 787 0.45 -6.69 26.58
C PRO A 787 1.15 -5.33 26.46
N SER A 788 2.46 -5.29 26.22
CA SER A 788 3.20 -4.02 26.13
C SER A 788 4.37 -4.12 25.16
N ASN A 789 4.48 -3.13 24.27
CA ASN A 789 5.80 -2.72 23.77
C ASN A 789 6.52 -1.98 24.90
N PHE A 790 7.83 -2.18 25.02
CA PHE A 790 8.65 -1.50 26.02
C PHE A 790 10.04 -1.17 25.50
N GLY A 791 10.67 -0.18 26.12
CA GLY A 791 12.03 0.26 25.83
C GLY A 791 12.86 0.34 27.11
N VAL A 792 14.14 0.00 27.00
CA VAL A 792 15.11 0.08 28.09
C VAL A 792 16.34 0.85 27.60
N ILE A 793 16.79 1.82 28.39
CA ILE A 793 18.03 2.57 28.15
C ILE A 793 18.97 2.28 29.31
N THR A 794 20.23 1.92 29.03
CA THR A 794 21.24 1.60 30.04
C THR A 794 22.25 2.71 30.28
N GLN A 795 22.89 2.69 31.45
CA GLN A 795 24.04 3.55 31.73
C GLN A 795 25.26 3.12 30.92
N ASN A 796 25.86 4.05 30.20
CA ASN A 796 27.16 3.85 29.56
C ASN A 796 28.26 3.90 30.64
N ASN A 797 28.88 2.76 30.95
CA ASN A 797 29.95 2.61 31.96
C ASN A 797 31.38 2.79 31.39
N ALA A 798 31.54 3.52 30.28
CA ALA A 798 32.86 3.96 29.84
C ALA A 798 33.37 5.18 30.67
N LEU A 799 34.50 5.04 31.39
CA LEU A 799 35.30 6.12 32.04
C LEU A 799 36.07 6.96 30.99
N PRO A 800 36.67 8.16 31.29
CA PRO A 800 36.50 9.15 32.36
C PRO A 800 35.85 10.47 31.84
N VAL A 801 35.24 11.25 32.74
CA VAL A 801 34.32 12.39 32.51
C VAL A 801 33.24 12.15 31.45
N ARG A 802 32.03 11.95 31.95
CA ARG A 802 30.82 11.81 31.13
C ARG A 802 30.22 13.19 30.88
N LEU A 803 30.60 13.78 29.75
CA LEU A 803 29.86 14.87 29.13
C LEU A 803 28.38 14.42 28.99
N ILE A 804 27.49 14.96 29.81
CA ILE A 804 26.06 14.57 29.80
C ILE A 804 25.46 14.98 28.47
N ASN A 805 25.76 16.20 28.08
CA ASN A 805 25.14 16.82 26.94
C ASN A 805 26.03 17.99 26.49
N PHE A 806 26.17 18.12 25.19
CA PHE A 806 26.78 19.24 24.52
C PHE A 806 25.84 19.68 23.43
N LYS A 807 25.27 20.87 23.58
CA LYS A 807 24.33 21.47 22.62
C LYS A 807 24.89 22.78 22.16
N ALA A 808 24.60 23.08 20.91
CA ALA A 808 24.85 24.37 20.33
C ALA A 808 23.62 24.75 19.51
N ALA A 809 23.16 25.97 19.68
CA ALA A 809 22.01 26.48 18.96
C ALA A 809 22.34 27.86 18.43
N ARG A 810 21.95 28.12 17.19
CA ARG A 810 22.06 29.44 16.59
C ARG A 810 20.99 30.35 17.17
N GLN A 811 21.40 31.49 17.70
CA GLN A 811 20.53 32.56 18.18
C GLN A 811 20.88 33.82 17.37
N GLU A 812 20.05 34.12 16.38
CA GLU A 812 20.28 35.20 15.41
C GLU A 812 21.69 35.15 14.76
N HIS A 813 22.61 36.00 15.20
CA HIS A 813 23.95 36.20 14.66
C HIS A 813 25.04 35.48 15.48
N ILE A 814 24.68 34.80 16.57
CA ILE A 814 25.61 34.09 17.45
C ILE A 814 25.26 32.61 17.52
N ILE A 815 26.23 31.77 17.87
CA ILE A 815 25.97 30.38 18.26
C ILE A 815 26.25 30.24 19.75
N GLN A 816 25.22 29.80 20.46
CA GLN A 816 25.26 29.55 21.89
C GLN A 816 25.57 28.08 22.14
N LEU A 817 26.74 27.79 22.70
CA LEU A 817 27.10 26.47 23.18
C LEU A 817 26.79 26.36 24.66
N ASN A 818 26.20 25.24 25.06
CA ASN A 818 25.96 24.86 26.45
C ASN A 818 26.33 23.40 26.62
N TRP A 819 27.10 23.09 27.66
CA TRP A 819 27.35 21.71 28.04
C TRP A 819 27.27 21.51 29.53
N GLN A 820 27.09 20.25 29.89
CA GLN A 820 26.97 19.81 31.26
C GLN A 820 27.84 18.58 31.47
N THR A 821 28.53 18.54 32.59
CA THR A 821 29.24 17.35 33.07
C THR A 821 28.49 16.78 34.26
N ALA A 822 28.35 15.46 34.30
CA ALA A 822 27.74 14.76 35.43
C ALA A 822 28.66 14.77 36.64
N VAL A 823 29.92 14.45 36.37
CA VAL A 823 31.00 14.29 37.33
C VAL A 823 32.28 14.75 36.63
N GLU A 824 33.11 15.47 37.37
CA GLU A 824 34.45 15.88 36.96
C GLU A 824 35.46 15.27 37.91
N ASN A 825 36.51 14.66 37.38
CA ASN A 825 37.63 14.17 38.17
C ASN A 825 38.92 14.64 37.50
N GLN A 826 39.69 15.43 38.23
CA GLN A 826 40.91 16.11 37.77
C GLN A 826 40.73 16.95 36.49
N ASN A 827 39.56 17.49 36.19
CA ASN A 827 39.31 18.26 34.97
C ASN A 827 39.91 19.68 35.06
N ALA A 828 40.92 19.97 34.25
CA ALA A 828 41.50 21.32 34.12
C ALA A 828 40.60 22.24 33.26
N GLY A 829 39.88 21.70 32.28
CA GLY A 829 38.84 22.44 31.55
C GLY A 829 38.63 21.98 30.10
N PHE A 830 37.90 22.79 29.33
CA PHE A 830 37.45 22.47 27.98
C PHE A 830 37.96 23.49 26.96
N THR A 831 38.74 23.03 25.98
CA THR A 831 39.04 23.78 24.76
C THR A 831 37.87 23.65 23.80
N VAL A 832 37.17 24.75 23.53
CA VAL A 832 36.10 24.81 22.53
C VAL A 832 36.74 24.98 21.16
N ARG A 833 36.43 24.07 20.25
CA ARG A 833 36.91 24.12 18.86
C ARG A 833 35.75 24.27 17.91
N ARG A 834 35.96 25.04 16.85
CA ARG A 834 35.02 25.18 15.74
C ARG A 834 35.68 24.82 14.43
N LYS A 835 34.88 24.24 13.55
CA LYS A 835 35.14 24.13 12.13
C LYS A 835 33.88 24.55 11.38
N SER A 836 33.98 25.53 10.49
CA SER A 836 32.90 25.87 9.56
C SER A 836 32.90 24.86 8.41
N GLU A 837 31.74 24.66 7.80
CA GLU A 837 31.62 23.91 6.56
C GLU A 837 32.59 24.44 5.49
N GLY A 838 33.47 23.57 5.00
CA GLY A 838 34.58 23.92 4.08
C GLY A 838 35.97 24.10 4.75
N GLU A 839 36.06 24.34 6.06
CA GLU A 839 37.36 24.41 6.77
C GLU A 839 37.92 22.97 6.97
N LYS A 840 39.22 22.73 6.77
CA LYS A 840 39.80 21.38 6.88
C LYS A 840 39.97 20.91 8.33
N GLU A 841 40.33 21.82 9.23
CA GLU A 841 40.68 21.51 10.61
C GLU A 841 39.81 22.28 11.61
N PHE A 842 39.58 21.68 12.78
CA PHE A 842 39.00 22.36 13.93
C PHE A 842 40.03 23.34 14.50
N ARG A 843 39.69 24.60 14.65
CA ARG A 843 40.54 25.57 15.36
C ARG A 843 40.00 25.84 16.76
N PRO A 844 40.87 26.02 17.77
CA PRO A 844 40.42 26.48 19.08
C PRO A 844 39.82 27.88 18.95
N ILE A 845 38.65 28.09 19.55
CA ILE A 845 37.97 29.38 19.59
C ILE A 845 37.79 29.90 21.02
N GLY A 846 38.11 29.07 22.03
CA GLY A 846 38.14 29.48 23.43
C GLY A 846 38.47 28.34 24.37
N PHE A 847 38.74 28.66 25.64
CA PHE A 847 38.93 27.71 26.71
C PHE A 847 38.02 28.07 27.90
N VAL A 848 37.40 27.07 28.51
CA VAL A 848 36.53 27.23 29.68
C VAL A 848 37.05 26.33 30.80
N ALA A 849 37.51 26.93 31.90
CA ALA A 849 38.11 26.20 33.03
C ALA A 849 37.11 25.22 33.67
N GLY A 850 37.58 24.02 33.98
CA GLY A 850 36.82 22.97 34.68
C GLY A 850 36.63 23.29 36.16
N LYS A 851 35.88 22.44 36.88
CA LYS A 851 35.75 22.52 38.35
C LYS A 851 36.79 21.66 39.08
N GLY A 852 37.73 21.03 38.38
CA GLY A 852 38.73 20.14 38.98
C GLY A 852 38.11 18.81 39.39
N ASN A 853 37.55 18.76 40.61
CA ASN A 853 36.82 17.59 41.11
C ASN A 853 35.40 18.02 41.46
N SER A 854 34.40 17.44 40.81
CA SER A 854 32.99 17.68 41.09
C SER A 854 32.20 16.39 41.02
N GLN A 855 31.47 16.07 42.09
CA GLN A 855 30.50 14.97 42.10
C GLN A 855 29.07 15.46 41.82
N THR A 856 28.91 16.76 41.54
CA THR A 856 27.64 17.40 41.22
C THR A 856 27.67 17.97 39.80
N LEU A 857 26.48 18.06 39.17
CA LEU A 857 26.28 18.65 37.85
C LEU A 857 26.95 20.01 37.73
N SER A 858 27.84 20.15 36.74
CA SER A 858 28.46 21.43 36.40
C SER A 858 27.95 21.90 35.05
N PHE A 859 27.61 23.19 34.97
CA PHE A 859 27.02 23.82 33.80
C PHE A 859 28.01 24.82 33.21
N TYR A 860 28.19 24.72 31.90
CA TYR A 860 29.11 25.55 31.15
C TYR A 860 28.43 26.16 29.94
N ARG A 861 28.88 27.37 29.59
CA ARG A 861 28.35 28.16 28.50
C ARG A 861 29.49 28.82 27.74
N PHE A 862 29.42 28.79 26.42
CA PHE A 862 30.35 29.52 25.54
C PHE A 862 29.58 30.15 24.39
N GLU A 863 29.87 31.41 24.09
CA GLU A 863 29.25 32.16 22.98
C GLU A 863 30.22 32.32 21.83
N ASP A 864 29.85 31.82 20.67
CA ASP A 864 30.58 32.07 19.43
C ASP A 864 29.87 33.13 18.59
N LYS A 865 30.37 34.37 18.68
CA LYS A 865 29.86 35.53 17.95
C LYS A 865 30.45 35.66 16.54
N THR A 866 31.39 34.79 16.18
CA THR A 866 32.16 34.89 14.93
C THR A 866 31.79 33.81 13.92
N ALA A 867 30.72 33.05 14.20
CA ALA A 867 30.30 31.91 13.40
C ALA A 867 29.57 32.35 12.11
N PRO A 868 30.05 31.96 10.91
CA PRO A 868 29.37 32.31 9.65
C PRO A 868 27.89 31.89 9.65
N SER A 869 26.99 32.77 9.20
CA SER A 869 25.52 32.60 9.34
C SER A 869 24.87 31.67 8.33
N ALA A 870 25.48 31.52 7.15
CA ALA A 870 24.98 30.69 6.06
C ALA A 870 25.54 29.26 6.06
N ALA A 871 26.64 29.01 6.79
CA ALA A 871 27.32 27.73 6.82
C ALA A 871 26.91 26.88 8.03
N ILE A 872 26.99 25.56 7.89
CA ILE A 872 26.97 24.68 9.06
C ILE A 872 28.25 24.91 9.87
N ASN A 873 28.09 25.09 11.17
CA ASN A 873 29.21 25.23 12.09
C ASN A 873 29.29 24.00 12.97
N TYR A 874 30.42 23.31 12.91
CA TYR A 874 30.72 22.16 13.74
C TYR A 874 31.49 22.59 14.97
N TYR A 875 31.06 22.12 16.14
CA TYR A 875 31.74 22.38 17.40
C TYR A 875 32.13 21.09 18.09
N GLN A 876 33.24 21.15 18.81
CA GLN A 876 33.78 20.06 19.61
C GLN A 876 34.42 20.63 20.86
N LEU A 877 34.40 19.87 21.95
CA LEU A 877 35.14 20.15 23.16
C LEU A 877 36.33 19.19 23.24
N ILE A 878 37.51 19.70 23.56
CA ILE A 878 38.61 18.90 24.10
C ILE A 878 38.65 19.19 25.59
N GLN A 879 38.26 18.21 26.39
CA GLN A 879 38.53 18.22 27.82
C GLN A 879 40.00 17.92 28.06
N THR A 880 40.60 18.60 29.03
CA THR A 880 41.97 18.35 29.48
C THR A 880 41.95 18.16 30.99
N ASP A 881 42.56 17.07 31.46
CA ASP A 881 42.74 16.80 32.88
C ASP A 881 44.04 17.44 33.38
N TRP A 882 44.22 17.58 34.71
CA TRP A 882 45.41 18.17 35.33
C TRP A 882 46.68 17.38 35.07
N ASP A 883 46.57 16.08 34.77
CA ASP A 883 47.69 15.22 34.37
C ASP A 883 48.02 15.32 32.86
N GLY A 884 47.29 16.17 32.11
CA GLY A 884 47.49 16.42 30.69
C GLY A 884 46.76 15.45 29.76
N LYS A 885 46.02 14.46 30.28
CA LYS A 885 45.18 13.60 29.43
C LYS A 885 44.03 14.40 28.84
N THR A 886 43.64 14.03 27.62
CA THR A 886 42.59 14.73 26.89
C THR A 886 41.50 13.81 26.39
N HIS A 887 40.25 14.24 26.52
CA HIS A 887 39.08 13.55 26.01
C HIS A 887 38.29 14.44 25.07
N THR A 888 37.90 13.90 23.93
CA THR A 888 37.26 14.68 22.87
C THR A 888 35.76 14.38 22.82
N SER A 889 34.91 15.41 22.80
CA SER A 889 33.46 15.24 22.69
C SER A 889 33.03 14.75 21.31
N PRO A 890 31.79 14.23 21.18
CA PRO A 890 31.11 14.20 19.89
C PRO A 890 31.09 15.60 19.26
N VAL A 891 31.17 15.64 17.93
CA VAL A 891 31.02 16.88 17.17
C VAL A 891 29.54 17.20 17.05
N ILE A 892 29.16 18.44 17.33
CA ILE A 892 27.79 18.92 17.11
C ILE A 892 27.75 19.90 15.95
N ALA A 893 26.79 19.71 15.07
CA ALA A 893 26.56 20.58 13.92
C ALA A 893 25.43 21.57 14.25
N VAL A 894 25.71 22.86 14.08
CA VAL A 894 24.69 23.92 14.10
C VAL A 894 24.44 24.34 12.67
N GLN A 895 23.24 24.08 12.20
CA GLN A 895 22.79 24.41 10.85
C GLN A 895 22.95 25.92 10.56
N GLY A 896 23.17 26.26 9.29
CA GLY A 896 22.94 27.61 8.79
C GLY A 896 21.45 27.97 8.91
N ARG A 897 21.08 29.22 8.61
CA ARG A 897 19.65 29.57 8.52
C ARG A 897 19.05 28.92 7.25
N ASN A 898 18.15 27.94 7.37
CA ASN A 898 17.52 27.27 6.23
C ASN A 898 16.15 27.87 5.83
N TYR A 899 16.02 28.16 4.54
CA TYR A 899 14.77 28.24 3.79
C TYR A 899 14.31 26.81 3.41
N LEU A 900 13.00 26.60 3.18
CA LEU A 900 12.24 25.40 2.73
C LEU A 900 12.99 24.06 2.44
N SER A 901 12.43 22.92 2.89
CA SER A 901 13.05 21.58 2.79
C SER A 901 13.29 21.08 1.34
N PRO A 902 14.49 20.53 1.03
CA PRO A 902 14.82 19.94 -0.27
C PRO A 902 14.12 18.60 -0.57
N GLU A 903 13.72 18.35 -1.82
CA GLU A 903 13.12 17.10 -2.31
C GLU A 903 13.91 16.53 -3.51
N LEU A 904 14.44 15.30 -3.38
CA LEU A 904 15.16 14.58 -4.44
C LEU A 904 14.27 13.51 -5.10
N THR A 905 14.17 13.53 -6.42
CA THR A 905 13.47 12.53 -7.25
C THR A 905 14.45 11.88 -8.22
N VAL A 906 14.30 10.56 -8.46
CA VAL A 906 15.24 9.76 -9.27
C VAL A 906 14.47 8.72 -10.08
N PHE A 907 14.74 8.58 -11.38
CA PHE A 907 14.13 7.59 -12.25
C PHE A 907 15.01 7.32 -13.50
N PRO A 908 15.01 6.12 -14.11
CA PRO A 908 14.37 4.89 -13.66
C PRO A 908 15.16 4.21 -12.52
N VAL A 909 14.50 3.69 -11.48
CA VAL A 909 15.13 2.85 -10.42
C VAL A 909 14.41 1.50 -10.25
N PRO A 910 14.99 0.34 -10.65
CA PRO A 910 16.30 0.07 -11.28
C PRO A 910 16.73 0.82 -12.57
N ALA A 911 18.01 1.14 -12.71
CA ALA A 911 18.59 1.70 -13.93
C ALA A 911 19.47 0.68 -14.68
N ALA A 912 19.32 0.64 -16.00
CA ALA A 912 20.19 -0.14 -16.88
C ALA A 912 21.38 0.72 -17.34
N GLU A 913 21.11 1.83 -18.03
CA GLU A 913 22.15 2.69 -18.60
C GLU A 913 22.28 4.06 -17.94
N TYR A 914 21.15 4.70 -17.58
CA TYR A 914 21.15 6.05 -17.02
C TYR A 914 20.13 6.23 -15.89
N LEU A 915 20.38 7.19 -15.00
CA LEU A 915 19.45 7.72 -13.98
C LEU A 915 19.19 9.21 -14.23
N GLN A 916 17.94 9.60 -14.42
CA GLN A 916 17.49 10.99 -14.32
C GLN A 916 17.30 11.36 -12.85
N VAL A 917 17.83 12.52 -12.47
CA VAL A 917 17.82 13.03 -11.10
C VAL A 917 17.29 14.45 -11.11
N ASN A 918 16.34 14.79 -10.24
CA ASN A 918 15.76 16.12 -10.10
C ASN A 918 15.62 16.52 -8.62
N LEU A 919 16.12 17.70 -8.27
CA LEU A 919 16.10 18.30 -6.93
C LEU A 919 15.23 19.56 -6.91
N ARG A 920 14.27 19.60 -6.00
CA ARG A 920 13.37 20.73 -5.74
C ARG A 920 13.56 21.28 -4.33
N GLY A 921 13.02 22.47 -4.07
CA GLY A 921 13.07 23.09 -2.73
C GLY A 921 14.41 23.74 -2.38
N VAL A 922 15.37 23.77 -3.31
CA VAL A 922 16.67 24.44 -3.15
C VAL A 922 16.78 25.51 -4.23
N ALA A 923 17.19 26.73 -3.86
CA ALA A 923 17.53 27.74 -4.86
C ALA A 923 18.70 27.23 -5.69
N ALA A 924 18.62 27.34 -7.02
CA ALA A 924 19.62 26.79 -7.94
C ALA A 924 21.02 27.23 -7.50
N ALA A 925 21.78 26.29 -6.93
CA ALA A 925 23.18 26.49 -6.58
C ALA A 925 24.00 25.95 -7.73
N ASP A 926 24.90 26.76 -8.28
CA ASP A 926 25.65 26.44 -9.50
C ASP A 926 26.62 25.24 -9.38
N ASN A 927 26.65 24.51 -8.25
CA ASN A 927 27.64 23.45 -8.02
C ASN A 927 27.20 22.38 -6.99
N LEU A 928 26.06 21.71 -7.17
CA LEU A 928 25.75 20.52 -6.37
C LEU A 928 26.47 19.28 -6.89
N HIS A 929 26.63 18.30 -6.03
CA HIS A 929 27.33 17.04 -6.31
C HIS A 929 26.40 15.85 -6.03
N LEU A 930 26.19 14.98 -7.01
CA LEU A 930 25.56 13.68 -6.82
C LEU A 930 26.61 12.63 -6.55
N GLN A 931 26.43 11.86 -5.47
CA GLN A 931 27.21 10.66 -5.20
C GLN A 931 26.34 9.42 -5.20
N LEU A 932 26.76 8.42 -5.99
CA LEU A 932 26.23 7.07 -5.94
C LEU A 932 27.24 6.18 -5.21
N TYR A 933 26.78 5.43 -4.20
CA TYR A 933 27.65 4.60 -3.36
C TYR A 933 27.04 3.22 -3.05
N THR A 934 27.89 2.23 -2.76
CA THR A 934 27.48 0.86 -2.43
C THR A 934 26.95 0.75 -0.99
N LEU A 935 26.40 -0.42 -0.63
CA LEU A 935 26.01 -0.76 0.74
C LEU A 935 27.14 -0.58 1.78
N ASN A 936 28.40 -0.72 1.36
CA ASN A 936 29.56 -0.59 2.24
C ASN A 936 30.10 0.86 2.31
N GLY A 937 29.43 1.81 1.66
CA GLY A 937 29.83 3.23 1.63
C GLY A 937 30.84 3.59 0.53
N GLU A 938 31.24 2.66 -0.33
CA GLU A 938 32.16 2.92 -1.43
C GLU A 938 31.48 3.77 -2.51
N VAL A 939 32.06 4.94 -2.83
CA VAL A 939 31.54 5.84 -3.87
C VAL A 939 31.93 5.32 -5.25
N VAL A 940 30.94 4.99 -6.07
CA VAL A 940 31.13 4.41 -7.41
C VAL A 940 30.87 5.41 -8.54
N LEU A 941 30.14 6.50 -8.25
CA LEU A 941 29.90 7.57 -9.21
C LEU A 941 29.81 8.90 -8.48
N HIS A 942 30.40 9.93 -9.09
CA HIS A 942 30.35 11.31 -8.62
C HIS A 942 30.15 12.27 -9.80
N GLN A 943 29.12 13.11 -9.75
CA GLN A 943 28.80 14.04 -10.85
C GLN A 943 28.29 15.38 -10.32
N LYS A 944 28.75 16.48 -10.91
CA LYS A 944 28.20 17.81 -10.62
C LYS A 944 26.85 18.00 -11.32
N PHE A 945 25.92 18.68 -10.66
CA PHE A 945 24.63 19.07 -11.22
C PHE A 945 24.10 20.34 -10.53
N SER A 946 23.10 20.98 -11.13
CA SER A 946 22.41 22.13 -10.51
C SER A 946 21.12 21.66 -9.85
N ASN A 947 20.08 21.42 -10.64
CA ASN A 947 18.79 20.90 -10.17
C ASN A 947 18.43 19.59 -10.85
N GLU A 948 18.84 19.38 -12.11
CA GLU A 948 18.50 18.21 -12.91
C GLU A 948 19.73 17.65 -13.61
N THR A 949 19.85 16.33 -13.71
CA THR A 949 20.91 15.68 -14.50
C THR A 949 20.61 14.22 -14.85
N SER A 950 21.38 13.67 -15.79
CA SER A 950 21.46 12.24 -16.09
C SER A 950 22.80 11.66 -15.63
N LEU A 951 22.78 10.56 -14.87
CA LEU A 951 23.97 9.79 -14.46
C LEU A 951 24.11 8.55 -15.32
N ASN A 952 25.25 8.34 -15.99
CA ASN A 952 25.53 7.09 -16.70
C ASN A 952 25.95 5.99 -15.71
N VAL A 953 25.17 4.93 -15.64
CA VAL A 953 25.39 3.77 -14.75
C VAL A 953 25.69 2.48 -15.50
N SER A 954 25.86 2.51 -16.83
CA SER A 954 26.03 1.31 -17.67
C SER A 954 27.32 0.51 -17.42
N LYS A 955 28.28 1.09 -16.69
CA LYS A 955 29.55 0.44 -16.33
C LYS A 955 29.60 -0.09 -14.90
N LEU A 956 28.55 0.16 -14.10
CA LEU A 956 28.51 -0.24 -12.70
C LEU A 956 27.97 -1.66 -12.58
N LYS A 957 28.58 -2.48 -11.73
CA LYS A 957 28.09 -3.86 -11.55
C LYS A 957 26.62 -3.87 -11.10
N PRO A 958 25.80 -4.83 -11.57
CA PRO A 958 24.45 -4.99 -11.06
C PRO A 958 24.43 -5.12 -9.53
N GLY A 959 23.53 -4.39 -8.87
CA GLY A 959 23.52 -4.31 -7.40
C GLY A 959 22.68 -3.19 -6.82
N LEU A 960 22.62 -3.13 -5.49
CA LEU A 960 21.96 -2.06 -4.72
C LEU A 960 22.97 -0.97 -4.35
N TYR A 961 22.61 0.26 -4.66
CA TYR A 961 23.36 1.48 -4.42
C TYR A 961 22.48 2.50 -3.70
N TYR A 962 23.10 3.57 -3.22
CA TYR A 962 22.43 4.72 -2.64
C TYR A 962 22.91 5.98 -3.33
N LEU A 963 21.98 6.83 -3.74
CA LEU A 963 22.24 8.15 -4.31
C LEU A 963 21.99 9.22 -3.27
N ARG A 964 22.92 10.15 -3.12
CA ARG A 964 22.76 11.34 -2.28
C ARG A 964 23.19 12.60 -3.02
N VAL A 965 22.56 13.72 -2.67
CA VAL A 965 22.98 15.05 -3.08
C VAL A 965 23.90 15.62 -2.00
N LEU A 966 25.02 16.17 -2.43
CA LEU A 966 25.97 16.91 -1.66
C LEU A 966 26.06 18.35 -2.16
N ASP A 967 26.36 19.30 -1.28
CA ASP A 967 26.75 20.64 -1.66
C ASP A 967 28.22 20.69 -2.16
N VAL A 968 28.72 21.89 -2.48
CA VAL A 968 30.14 22.11 -2.87
C VAL A 968 31.16 21.67 -1.82
N ASN A 969 30.74 21.60 -0.55
CA ASN A 969 31.59 21.25 0.58
C ASN A 969 31.52 19.75 0.93
N GLY A 970 30.72 18.97 0.19
CA GLY A 970 30.53 17.54 0.41
C GLY A 970 29.50 17.21 1.49
N GLN A 971 28.66 18.16 1.92
CA GLN A 971 27.62 17.96 2.90
C GLN A 971 26.32 17.45 2.26
N VAL A 972 25.72 16.45 2.90
CA VAL A 972 24.47 15.82 2.44
C VAL A 972 23.29 16.79 2.54
N ILE A 973 22.68 17.11 1.39
CA ILE A 973 21.49 17.97 1.28
C ILE A 973 20.19 17.16 1.43
N THR A 974 20.17 15.90 0.99
CA THR A 974 18.98 15.03 1.02
C THR A 974 19.30 13.65 1.58
N ALA A 975 18.31 13.00 2.20
CA ALA A 975 18.43 11.59 2.58
C ALA A 975 18.78 10.72 1.35
N GLY A 976 19.56 9.67 1.56
CA GLY A 976 19.99 8.77 0.49
C GLY A 976 18.81 8.04 -0.15
N LYS A 977 18.70 8.10 -1.47
CA LYS A 977 17.72 7.35 -2.26
C LYS A 977 18.31 6.01 -2.67
N LYS A 978 17.63 4.90 -2.37
CA LYS A 978 18.03 3.56 -2.83
C LYS A 978 17.93 3.48 -4.37
N ILE A 979 18.93 2.90 -5.01
CA ILE A 979 19.03 2.73 -6.47
C ILE A 979 19.43 1.28 -6.77
N ILE A 980 18.78 0.65 -7.75
CA ILE A 980 19.21 -0.66 -8.25
C ILE A 980 19.82 -0.49 -9.64
N ILE A 981 20.90 -1.21 -9.93
CA ILE A 981 21.49 -1.31 -11.27
C ILE A 981 21.27 -2.74 -11.76
N ASN A 982 20.73 -2.93 -12.96
CA ASN A 982 20.18 -4.23 -13.40
C ASN A 982 20.53 -4.67 -14.84
N HIS A 983 21.51 -4.06 -15.50
CA HIS A 983 21.90 -4.44 -16.87
C HIS A 983 22.61 -5.79 -16.96
#